data_AF-A9LGX5-F1
#
_entry.id   AF-A9LGX5-F1
#
_cell.length_a   1.000
_cell.length_b   1.000
_cell.length_c   1.000
_cell.angle_alpha   90.00
_cell.angle_beta   90.00
_cell.angle_gamma   90.00
#
_symmetry.space_group_name_H-M   'P 1'
#
loop_
_entity.id
_entity.type
_entity.pdbx_description
1 polymer ?
#
loop_
_entity_poly.entity_id
_entity_poly.type
_entity_poly.pdbx_seq_one_letter_code
_entity_poly.pdbx_strand_id
1 'polypeptide(L)'
;MRQSSSECGGGLVNHESKPTAELADLLSALCDDCITDAQLADLEERILADEETRRFYLDYIDLHGALHWDTAISDQDDQSVAAASATPKPPAVSASRRRGIAASLTACTALALVITALNAPEPPPDDKTTRGQRPTLADEARSPAVPNRPIIPPPNLKLSATHPLADEPKAQPSHDRSRITQTHVPTNSAPSDQYRGTTLVAFVDAQIRSGWQDAKIKPSDRASDAEWIRRVYLDVVGHIPSAEAVEAFLKDGAPDKRARLVDELLDHEHYARNWSTIWSNMLVGRVEKRDVDRDALRQYLRNAFANNRGWNELVTELISAEGSAHENGAANYLLAHLNDQAVPATAITAKLFLCTQIQCTQCHDHPFHSWQHNTFWELNAFFKGTRKKRRPVQDASTPKVTGRETILVSEPTSGPTFYEKRNGLMVVAYPQFDGQKIDHDKRVNRRVELAQILSAGPQPQIADAMVNRLWAHFFGQAFTREVDNMGPHSSVSHPEVLDRLSREFVQSGFDMKQLIRWICNTDAYQRSSRFGDSNTEDDPQNGSIERAFSRIYVKPMSVEQVYDSLLVASGADLPKSLAGRDQWMQQFVAKRDNEENSEASTFDGGISQALMMMNGQLVTELIEFDRRSSLNDIIRNADSEADKIRRLCLSALSRYPSPSEVRKVQQHLRDATARRPRNSPVKLAKAEGLQDVFWAYLNSNEFLLVH
;
A
#
# COMPACT_ATOMS: atom_id res chain seq x y z
N MET A 1 29.99 32.56 52.48
CA MET A 1 29.57 33.65 53.41
C MET A 1 28.04 33.73 53.31
N ARG A 2 27.28 33.72 54.42
CA ARG A 2 26.78 34.91 55.14
C ARG A 2 26.39 36.09 54.23
N GLN A 3 25.25 36.78 54.38
CA GLN A 3 23.90 36.50 54.93
C GLN A 3 23.03 37.76 54.68
N SER A 4 21.71 37.69 54.92
CA SER A 4 20.77 38.81 55.18
C SER A 4 20.41 39.78 54.02
N SER A 5 19.24 40.42 53.96
CA SER A 5 17.88 40.08 54.47
C SER A 5 16.83 41.15 54.07
N SER A 6 15.65 40.72 53.57
CA SER A 6 14.34 41.38 53.73
C SER A 6 13.28 40.51 53.04
N GLU A 7 12.56 39.63 53.73
CA GLU A 7 11.37 39.92 54.57
C GLU A 7 10.17 40.49 53.80
N CYS A 8 9.25 39.58 53.43
CA CYS A 8 7.86 39.65 53.87
C CYS A 8 7.22 38.25 53.68
N GLY A 9 6.40 37.78 54.62
CA GLY A 9 5.82 36.44 54.55
C GLY A 9 4.47 36.31 55.26
N GLY A 10 3.64 35.39 54.79
CA GLY A 10 2.36 35.06 55.40
C GLY A 10 1.48 34.19 54.48
N GLY A 11 0.96 33.09 55.01
CA GLY A 11 0.01 32.22 54.33
C GLY A 11 0.58 30.90 53.80
N LEU A 12 0.68 29.89 54.68
CA LEU A 12 0.68 28.49 54.25
C LEU A 12 -0.77 28.08 53.95
N VAL A 13 -1.02 27.56 52.75
CA VAL A 13 -2.21 26.75 52.44
C VAL A 13 -1.70 25.49 51.75
N ASN A 14 -1.84 24.34 52.40
CA ASN A 14 -1.56 23.05 51.79
C ASN A 14 -2.78 22.63 50.97
N HIS A 15 -2.62 22.47 49.67
CA HIS A 15 -3.52 21.69 48.81
C HIS A 15 -2.69 20.95 47.77
N GLU A 16 -2.37 19.69 48.07
CA GLU A 16 -2.13 18.67 47.04
C GLU A 16 -3.47 17.94 46.85
N SER A 17 -4.35 18.45 45.99
CA SER A 17 -5.66 17.82 45.78
C SER A 17 -5.50 16.66 44.82
N LYS A 18 -5.09 15.49 45.33
CA LYS A 18 -5.07 14.27 44.51
C LYS A 18 -6.45 14.09 43.85
N PRO A 19 -6.53 13.96 42.52
CA PRO A 19 -7.79 13.81 41.82
C PRO A 19 -8.55 12.61 42.38
N THR A 20 -9.86 12.77 42.58
CA THR A 20 -10.69 11.73 43.18
C THR A 20 -10.78 10.52 42.27
N ALA A 21 -10.95 9.32 42.85
CA ALA A 21 -11.13 8.10 42.08
C ALA A 21 -12.27 8.22 41.05
N GLU A 22 -13.37 8.89 41.44
CA GLU A 22 -14.50 9.21 40.56
C GLU A 22 -14.08 9.94 39.27
N LEU A 23 -13.12 10.87 39.34
CA LEU A 23 -12.64 11.60 38.17
C LEU A 23 -11.82 10.67 37.26
N ALA A 24 -10.97 9.81 37.83
CA ALA A 24 -10.23 8.81 37.05
C ALA A 24 -11.17 7.76 36.40
N ASP A 25 -12.23 7.35 37.09
CA ASP A 25 -13.25 6.43 36.57
C ASP A 25 -14.04 7.06 35.41
N LEU A 26 -14.42 8.34 35.51
CA LEU A 26 -15.05 9.10 34.42
C LEU A 26 -14.13 9.23 33.21
N LEU A 27 -12.84 9.48 33.42
CA LEU A 27 -11.85 9.63 32.35
C LEU A 27 -11.51 8.30 31.66
N SER A 28 -11.46 7.19 32.40
CA SER A 28 -11.35 5.85 31.80
C SER A 28 -12.57 5.55 30.94
N ALA A 29 -13.79 5.78 31.46
CA ALA A 29 -15.01 5.54 30.71
C ALA A 29 -15.10 6.38 29.41
N LEU A 30 -14.53 7.58 29.39
CA LEU A 30 -14.38 8.41 28.20
C LEU A 30 -13.39 7.81 27.19
N CYS A 31 -12.25 7.28 27.65
CA CYS A 31 -11.24 6.64 26.80
C CYS A 31 -11.67 5.26 26.27
N ASP A 32 -12.47 4.53 27.06
CA ASP A 32 -13.01 3.20 26.76
C ASP A 32 -14.30 3.23 25.91
N ASP A 33 -14.71 4.42 25.40
CA ASP A 33 -15.94 4.68 24.62
C ASP A 33 -17.22 4.12 25.27
N CYS A 34 -17.31 4.23 26.61
CA CYS A 34 -18.44 3.69 27.40
C CYS A 34 -19.05 4.68 28.41
N ILE A 35 -18.64 5.95 28.37
CA ILE A 35 -19.25 7.05 29.13
C ILE A 35 -20.69 7.33 28.66
N THR A 36 -21.58 7.65 29.59
CA THR A 36 -22.96 8.07 29.27
C THR A 36 -23.10 9.60 29.22
N ASP A 37 -24.10 10.12 28.50
CA ASP A 37 -24.38 11.57 28.38
C ASP A 37 -24.39 12.32 29.74
N ALA A 38 -24.92 11.68 30.79
CA ALA A 38 -24.98 12.25 32.13
C ALA A 38 -23.61 12.30 32.84
N GLN A 39 -22.74 11.32 32.58
CA GLN A 39 -21.36 11.29 33.07
C GLN A 39 -20.47 12.27 32.29
N LEU A 40 -20.71 12.42 30.99
CA LEU A 40 -20.02 13.40 30.15
C LEU A 40 -20.34 14.83 30.61
N ALA A 41 -21.61 15.13 30.91
CA ALA A 41 -22.02 16.43 31.46
C ALA A 41 -21.41 16.72 32.84
N ASP A 42 -21.36 15.73 33.75
CA ASP A 42 -20.68 15.86 35.06
C ASP A 42 -19.17 16.09 34.89
N LEU A 43 -18.54 15.41 33.94
CA LEU A 43 -17.12 15.60 33.61
C LEU A 43 -16.86 17.01 33.02
N GLU A 44 -17.67 17.48 32.08
CA GLU A 44 -17.59 18.84 31.53
C GLU A 44 -17.78 19.91 32.62
N GLU A 45 -18.78 19.78 33.49
CA GLU A 45 -19.02 20.73 34.59
C GLU A 45 -17.82 20.81 35.54
N ARG A 46 -17.22 19.67 35.91
CA ARG A 46 -16.01 19.62 36.76
C ARG A 46 -14.79 20.25 36.08
N ILE A 47 -14.55 19.98 34.79
CA ILE A 47 -13.45 20.57 34.00
C ILE A 47 -13.61 22.09 33.82
N LEU A 48 -14.84 22.59 33.76
CA LEU A 48 -15.12 24.03 33.67
C LEU A 48 -15.06 24.73 35.04
N ALA A 49 -15.48 24.05 36.11
CA ALA A 49 -15.50 24.60 37.46
C ALA A 49 -14.11 24.74 38.11
N ASP A 50 -13.20 23.79 37.89
CA ASP A 50 -11.92 23.70 38.60
C ASP A 50 -10.70 23.65 37.65
N GLU A 51 -9.62 24.33 38.04
CA GLU A 51 -8.37 24.42 37.28
C GLU A 51 -7.43 23.23 37.54
N GLU A 52 -7.44 22.65 38.74
CA GLU A 52 -6.65 21.45 39.07
C GLU A 52 -7.22 20.22 38.32
N THR A 53 -8.55 20.06 38.33
CA THR A 53 -9.31 19.09 37.52
C THR A 53 -9.09 19.28 36.03
N ARG A 54 -9.11 20.52 35.51
CA ARG A 54 -8.83 20.81 34.09
C ARG A 54 -7.39 20.46 33.72
N ARG A 55 -6.43 20.74 34.60
CA ARG A 55 -5.02 20.35 34.39
C ARG A 55 -4.89 18.84 34.36
N PHE A 56 -5.50 18.13 35.30
CA PHE A 56 -5.50 16.67 35.32
C PHE A 56 -6.20 16.05 34.10
N TYR A 57 -7.32 16.62 33.62
CA TYR A 57 -7.95 16.20 32.35
C TYR A 57 -6.96 16.33 31.18
N LEU A 58 -6.29 17.48 31.04
CA LEU A 58 -5.31 17.67 29.96
C LEU A 58 -4.13 16.70 30.10
N ASP A 59 -3.56 16.55 31.30
CA ASP A 59 -2.43 15.65 31.56
C ASP A 59 -2.81 14.16 31.39
N TYR A 60 -4.05 13.78 31.68
CA TYR A 60 -4.58 12.42 31.49
C TYR A 60 -4.87 12.13 30.01
N ILE A 61 -5.42 13.09 29.27
CA ILE A 61 -5.66 12.95 27.82
C ILE A 61 -4.36 13.02 27.03
N ASP A 62 -3.37 13.84 27.43
CA ASP A 62 -2.01 13.76 26.90
C ASP A 62 -1.38 12.39 27.22
N LEU A 63 -1.55 11.85 28.43
CA LEU A 63 -1.02 10.52 28.79
C LEU A 63 -1.69 9.38 28.00
N HIS A 64 -3.01 9.39 27.83
CA HIS A 64 -3.73 8.35 27.06
C HIS A 64 -3.56 8.52 25.54
N GLY A 65 -3.40 9.75 25.06
CA GLY A 65 -2.95 10.04 23.70
C GLY A 65 -1.52 9.55 23.46
N ALA A 66 -0.61 9.79 24.41
CA ALA A 66 0.78 9.35 24.36
C ALA A 66 0.91 7.83 24.50
N LEU A 67 0.08 7.13 25.29
CA LEU A 67 0.11 5.67 25.39
C LEU A 67 -0.16 4.95 24.04
N HIS A 68 -0.88 5.60 23.13
CA HIS A 68 -1.04 5.16 21.73
C HIS A 68 0.20 5.38 20.83
N TRP A 69 1.21 6.12 21.30
CA TRP A 69 2.47 6.41 20.60
C TRP A 69 3.72 5.83 21.30
N ASP A 70 3.80 5.90 22.63
CA ASP A 70 4.93 5.45 23.44
C ASP A 70 5.06 3.92 23.49
N THR A 71 3.99 3.18 23.16
CA THR A 71 4.09 1.74 22.85
C THR A 71 4.90 1.43 21.58
N ALA A 72 5.41 2.45 20.87
CA ALA A 72 6.38 2.33 19.79
C ALA A 72 7.81 2.80 20.13
N ILE A 73 8.09 3.36 21.33
CA ILE A 73 9.42 3.94 21.65
C ILE A 73 9.91 3.57 23.06
N SER A 74 11.14 3.02 23.08
CA SER A 74 12.06 2.82 24.21
C SER A 74 11.83 1.67 25.20
N ASP A 75 12.95 1.02 25.53
CA ASP A 75 13.24 0.14 26.67
C ASP A 75 14.74 0.38 27.01
N GLN A 76 15.20 -0.02 28.21
CA GLN A 76 16.52 0.28 28.83
C GLN A 76 16.71 1.74 29.33
N ASP A 77 17.22 2.01 30.54
CA ASP A 77 17.53 1.26 31.79
C ASP A 77 17.47 2.32 32.95
N ASP A 78 17.61 2.12 34.27
CA ASP A 78 18.27 1.15 35.16
C ASP A 78 17.59 1.19 36.58
N GLN A 79 18.08 0.43 37.56
CA GLN A 79 17.94 0.62 39.02
C GLN A 79 16.66 0.17 39.77
N SER A 80 16.47 -1.14 39.77
CA SER A 80 16.45 -1.98 40.99
C SER A 80 15.54 -1.63 42.20
N VAL A 81 14.52 -2.48 42.43
CA VAL A 81 14.06 -2.91 43.77
C VAL A 81 13.80 -4.43 43.73
N ALA A 82 13.91 -5.14 44.87
CA ALA A 82 14.01 -6.60 44.91
C ALA A 82 12.70 -7.38 45.13
N ALA A 83 12.58 -8.49 44.38
CA ALA A 83 11.98 -9.79 44.71
C ALA A 83 10.57 -9.89 45.35
N ALA A 84 9.62 -10.43 44.57
CA ALA A 84 8.51 -11.25 45.06
C ALA A 84 8.23 -12.42 44.10
N SER A 85 7.94 -13.61 44.62
CA SER A 85 7.80 -14.84 43.81
C SER A 85 6.35 -15.33 43.69
N ALA A 86 5.80 -15.37 42.48
CA ALA A 86 4.54 -16.06 42.19
C ALA A 86 4.49 -16.58 40.74
N THR A 87 4.48 -17.90 40.55
CA THR A 87 4.28 -18.52 39.23
C THR A 87 2.80 -18.87 39.04
N PRO A 88 2.10 -18.35 38.01
CA PRO A 88 0.75 -18.77 37.69
C PRO A 88 0.73 -20.21 37.15
N LYS A 89 -0.37 -20.92 37.38
CA LYS A 89 -0.50 -22.37 37.17
C LYS A 89 -1.46 -22.65 36.02
N PRO A 90 -1.09 -23.41 34.97
CA PRO A 90 -1.98 -23.69 33.85
C PRO A 90 -3.16 -24.58 34.27
N PRO A 91 -4.35 -24.40 33.67
CA PRO A 91 -5.53 -25.21 33.98
C PRO A 91 -5.37 -26.65 33.47
N ALA A 92 -5.94 -27.61 34.21
CA ALA A 92 -5.77 -29.03 33.92
C ALA A 92 -6.83 -29.56 32.94
N VAL A 93 -6.40 -30.08 31.79
CA VAL A 93 -7.24 -30.87 30.88
C VAL A 93 -7.32 -32.31 31.38
N SER A 94 -8.53 -32.81 31.64
CA SER A 94 -8.74 -34.18 32.12
C SER A 94 -8.77 -35.21 30.98
N ALA A 95 -7.89 -36.21 31.05
CA ALA A 95 -7.83 -37.30 30.08
C ALA A 95 -8.53 -38.56 30.61
N SER A 96 -9.60 -39.00 29.95
CA SER A 96 -10.22 -40.32 30.17
C SER A 96 -9.76 -41.33 29.11
N ARG A 97 -9.53 -42.59 29.50
CA ARG A 97 -8.93 -43.64 28.66
C ARG A 97 -9.98 -44.64 28.13
N ARG A 98 -9.77 -45.11 26.90
CA ARG A 98 -10.55 -46.16 26.22
C ARG A 98 -10.45 -47.54 26.90
N ARG A 99 -11.57 -48.26 26.96
CA ARG A 99 -11.75 -49.71 26.72
C ARG A 99 -13.09 -49.85 25.95
N GLY A 100 -13.20 -50.57 24.82
CA GLY A 100 -13.34 -52.04 24.73
C GLY A 100 -14.77 -52.42 25.13
N ILE A 101 -15.65 -53.02 24.31
CA ILE A 101 -15.50 -54.16 23.36
C ILE A 101 -16.40 -53.97 22.10
N ALA A 102 -16.45 -54.94 21.17
CA ALA A 102 -17.03 -54.86 19.82
C ALA A 102 -18.47 -55.41 19.64
N ALA A 103 -18.96 -55.39 18.38
CA ALA A 103 -20.27 -55.81 17.86
C ALA A 103 -21.43 -54.82 18.11
N SER A 104 -22.41 -54.61 17.22
CA SER A 104 -22.78 -55.32 15.95
C SER A 104 -23.17 -54.34 14.83
N LEU A 105 -23.16 -54.79 13.56
CA LEU A 105 -23.82 -54.07 12.46
C LEU A 105 -25.34 -54.28 12.51
N THR A 106 -26.12 -53.22 12.74
CA THR A 106 -27.45 -52.95 12.12
C THR A 106 -28.02 -51.61 12.61
N ALA A 107 -29.02 -51.07 11.89
CA ALA A 107 -29.83 -49.89 12.26
C ALA A 107 -29.13 -48.51 12.27
N CYS A 108 -28.74 -48.00 11.09
CA CYS A 108 -28.44 -46.57 10.87
C CYS A 108 -29.39 -45.86 9.89
N THR A 109 -30.49 -46.51 9.47
CA THR A 109 -31.44 -45.99 8.46
C THR A 109 -32.76 -45.44 9.04
N ALA A 110 -32.95 -45.47 10.36
CA ALA A 110 -34.23 -45.12 11.01
C ALA A 110 -34.25 -43.76 11.76
N LEU A 111 -33.09 -43.19 12.10
CA LEU A 111 -33.03 -42.04 13.02
C LEU A 111 -33.07 -40.66 12.34
N ALA A 112 -32.93 -40.61 11.01
CA ALA A 112 -32.92 -39.35 10.24
C ALA A 112 -34.32 -38.75 9.98
N LEU A 113 -35.40 -39.47 10.29
CA LEU A 113 -36.79 -39.08 9.96
C LEU A 113 -37.64 -38.58 11.13
N VAL A 114 -37.09 -38.59 12.37
CA VAL A 114 -37.84 -38.22 13.58
C VAL A 114 -37.57 -36.78 14.04
N ILE A 115 -36.39 -36.24 13.73
CA ILE A 115 -35.96 -34.92 14.23
C ILE A 115 -36.63 -33.75 13.48
N THR A 116 -37.04 -33.95 12.22
CA THR A 116 -37.76 -32.95 11.41
C THR A 116 -39.24 -32.78 11.75
N ALA A 117 -39.75 -33.49 12.77
CA ALA A 117 -41.16 -33.51 13.14
C ALA A 117 -41.51 -32.81 14.47
N LEU A 118 -40.54 -32.17 15.14
CA LEU A 118 -40.68 -31.70 16.53
C LEU A 118 -40.63 -30.17 16.73
N ASN A 119 -40.46 -29.37 15.67
CA ASN A 119 -40.37 -27.90 15.77
C ASN A 119 -41.43 -27.20 14.88
N ALA A 120 -42.69 -27.23 15.31
CA ALA A 120 -43.78 -26.44 14.74
C ALA A 120 -44.63 -25.83 15.88
N PRO A 121 -44.78 -24.49 15.97
CA PRO A 121 -45.56 -23.84 17.02
C PRO A 121 -47.05 -23.68 16.67
N GLU A 122 -47.93 -23.79 17.67
CA GLU A 122 -49.37 -23.58 17.57
C GLU A 122 -49.81 -22.12 17.88
N PRO A 123 -51.00 -21.67 17.45
CA PRO A 123 -51.47 -20.29 17.62
C PRO A 123 -52.28 -20.05 18.92
N PRO A 124 -52.40 -18.78 19.38
CA PRO A 124 -53.28 -18.37 20.49
C PRO A 124 -54.77 -18.25 20.07
N PRO A 125 -55.73 -18.21 21.02
CA PRO A 125 -57.17 -18.39 20.76
C PRO A 125 -57.99 -17.10 20.51
N ASP A 126 -59.22 -17.29 20.02
CA ASP A 126 -60.29 -16.30 19.85
C ASP A 126 -60.77 -15.67 21.18
N ASP A 127 -61.19 -14.40 21.11
CA ASP A 127 -62.30 -13.86 21.92
C ASP A 127 -63.12 -12.81 21.12
N LYS A 128 -64.38 -12.58 21.49
CA LYS A 128 -65.35 -11.74 20.76
C LYS A 128 -66.06 -10.76 21.68
N THR A 129 -65.92 -9.46 21.45
CA THR A 129 -67.06 -8.51 21.55
C THR A 129 -66.84 -7.14 20.90
N THR A 130 -67.94 -6.60 20.37
CA THR A 130 -68.28 -5.22 19.94
C THR A 130 -67.46 -4.04 20.52
N ARG A 131 -67.31 -2.85 19.88
CA ARG A 131 -68.40 -2.01 19.32
C ARG A 131 -67.97 -0.70 18.59
N GLY A 132 -68.12 -0.60 17.25
CA GLY A 132 -68.18 0.67 16.47
C GLY A 132 -66.87 1.47 16.26
N GLN A 133 -66.75 2.43 15.32
CA GLN A 133 -67.69 2.98 14.32
C GLN A 133 -66.99 3.41 13.00
N ARG A 134 -67.64 3.17 11.83
CA ARG A 134 -67.69 3.94 10.55
C ARG A 134 -66.40 4.49 9.85
N PRO A 135 -66.43 4.75 8.52
CA PRO A 135 -67.22 4.16 7.43
C PRO A 135 -66.37 3.69 6.22
N THR A 136 -67.01 3.13 5.18
CA THR A 136 -66.40 2.45 4.02
C THR A 136 -66.43 3.25 2.72
N LEU A 137 -65.44 3.03 1.83
CA LEU A 137 -65.50 3.08 0.34
C LEU A 137 -64.13 2.57 -0.22
N ALA A 138 -64.00 2.09 -1.46
CA ALA A 138 -64.53 0.84 -2.07
C ALA A 138 -63.73 0.50 -3.35
N ASP A 139 -63.64 -0.79 -3.67
CA ASP A 139 -63.43 -1.44 -4.98
C ASP A 139 -62.18 -1.17 -5.86
N GLU A 140 -61.27 -2.16 -5.79
CA GLU A 140 -60.58 -2.92 -6.86
C GLU A 140 -60.37 -2.38 -8.30
N ALA A 141 -59.17 -2.68 -8.82
CA ALA A 141 -58.95 -3.09 -10.22
C ALA A 141 -57.96 -4.27 -10.29
N ARG A 142 -58.14 -5.20 -11.25
CA ARG A 142 -57.44 -6.51 -11.31
C ARG A 142 -56.36 -6.61 -12.41
N SER A 143 -55.42 -7.56 -12.19
CA SER A 143 -54.73 -8.45 -13.18
C SER A 143 -53.19 -8.32 -13.24
N PRO A 144 -52.45 -9.35 -13.70
CA PRO A 144 -52.60 -10.79 -13.43
C PRO A 144 -51.24 -11.45 -13.01
N ALA A 145 -51.24 -12.75 -12.69
CA ALA A 145 -50.04 -13.48 -12.24
C ALA A 145 -49.15 -14.03 -13.38
N VAL A 146 -47.88 -14.28 -13.06
CA VAL A 146 -46.88 -14.96 -13.91
C VAL A 146 -46.31 -16.18 -13.14
N PRO A 147 -46.19 -17.38 -13.76
CA PRO A 147 -45.75 -18.59 -13.04
C PRO A 147 -44.22 -18.71 -12.93
N ASN A 148 -43.76 -19.30 -11.81
CA ASN A 148 -42.36 -19.66 -11.62
C ASN A 148 -41.87 -20.73 -12.64
N ARG A 149 -40.62 -20.60 -13.08
CA ARG A 149 -39.88 -21.65 -13.80
C ARG A 149 -38.64 -22.09 -12.99
N PRO A 150 -38.21 -23.36 -13.10
CA PRO A 150 -37.05 -23.86 -12.36
C PRO A 150 -35.72 -23.33 -12.93
N ILE A 151 -34.73 -23.22 -12.05
CA ILE A 151 -33.35 -22.85 -12.39
C ILE A 151 -32.65 -24.05 -13.03
N ILE A 152 -31.90 -23.81 -14.12
CA ILE A 152 -31.09 -24.82 -14.82
C ILE A 152 -29.61 -24.37 -14.73
N PRO A 153 -28.67 -25.24 -14.32
CA PRO A 153 -27.24 -24.90 -14.26
C PRO A 153 -26.61 -24.84 -15.67
N PRO A 154 -25.55 -24.04 -15.88
CA PRO A 154 -24.91 -23.88 -17.18
C PRO A 154 -24.14 -25.15 -17.62
N PRO A 155 -24.05 -25.42 -18.94
CA PRO A 155 -23.36 -26.59 -19.47
C PRO A 155 -21.82 -26.41 -19.53
N ASN A 156 -21.09 -27.51 -19.28
CA ASN A 156 -19.63 -27.55 -19.43
C ASN A 156 -19.19 -27.45 -20.90
N LEU A 157 -18.56 -26.33 -21.28
CA LEU A 157 -17.96 -26.16 -22.61
C LEU A 157 -16.56 -26.79 -22.65
N LYS A 158 -16.44 -27.95 -23.30
CA LYS A 158 -15.14 -28.54 -23.67
C LYS A 158 -14.63 -27.89 -24.95
N LEU A 159 -13.49 -27.18 -24.87
CA LEU A 159 -12.75 -26.76 -26.06
C LEU A 159 -12.09 -27.98 -26.72
N SER A 160 -12.33 -28.14 -28.02
CA SER A 160 -11.63 -29.09 -28.90
C SER A 160 -11.28 -28.36 -30.19
N ALA A 161 -10.04 -28.48 -30.65
CA ALA A 161 -9.52 -27.67 -31.76
C ALA A 161 -9.58 -28.42 -33.11
N THR A 162 -10.11 -27.77 -34.15
CA THR A 162 -9.79 -28.02 -35.57
C THR A 162 -10.26 -26.85 -36.46
N HIS A 163 -9.41 -26.49 -37.44
CA HIS A 163 -9.52 -25.60 -38.61
C HIS A 163 -10.86 -25.54 -39.41
N PRO A 164 -11.06 -24.63 -40.42
CA PRO A 164 -10.08 -23.74 -41.09
C PRO A 164 -10.46 -22.24 -41.24
N LEU A 165 -9.61 -21.47 -41.94
CA LEU A 165 -9.79 -20.08 -42.39
C LEU A 165 -10.58 -19.97 -43.71
N ALA A 166 -11.28 -18.84 -43.95
CA ALA A 166 -11.75 -18.41 -45.27
C ALA A 166 -11.98 -16.87 -45.38
N ASP A 167 -11.32 -16.27 -46.37
CA ASP A 167 -11.59 -15.05 -47.18
C ASP A 167 -12.17 -13.73 -46.60
N GLU A 168 -11.44 -12.64 -46.86
CA GLU A 168 -11.91 -11.23 -46.83
C GLU A 168 -12.46 -10.75 -48.20
N PRO A 169 -13.44 -9.83 -48.24
CA PRO A 169 -13.78 -9.06 -49.44
C PRO A 169 -12.96 -7.76 -49.57
N LYS A 170 -12.36 -7.51 -50.75
CA LYS A 170 -11.60 -6.28 -51.08
C LYS A 170 -12.45 -5.22 -51.78
N ALA A 171 -12.32 -3.93 -51.40
CA ALA A 171 -12.57 -2.78 -52.29
C ALA A 171 -12.04 -1.42 -51.76
N GLN A 172 -10.76 -1.13 -52.05
CA GLN A 172 -10.13 0.11 -52.60
C GLN A 172 -10.72 1.56 -52.42
N PRO A 173 -9.91 2.64 -52.67
CA PRO A 173 -9.84 3.77 -51.74
C PRO A 173 -10.28 5.15 -52.29
N SER A 174 -10.20 6.16 -51.42
CA SER A 174 -10.12 7.59 -51.79
C SER A 174 -8.91 8.27 -51.10
N HIS A 175 -8.54 9.47 -51.56
CA HIS A 175 -7.19 10.03 -51.39
C HIS A 175 -7.02 11.10 -50.28
N ASP A 176 -5.76 11.17 -49.85
CA ASP A 176 -5.00 12.37 -49.42
C ASP A 176 -4.99 12.79 -47.94
N ARG A 177 -3.89 12.43 -47.27
CA ARG A 177 -3.04 13.36 -46.50
C ARG A 177 -1.65 12.79 -46.23
N SER A 178 -0.73 12.99 -47.17
CA SER A 178 0.72 12.99 -46.86
C SER A 178 1.16 14.42 -46.55
N ARG A 179 2.14 14.75 -45.71
CA ARG A 179 3.15 14.03 -44.90
C ARG A 179 2.91 14.39 -43.41
N ILE A 180 3.44 13.73 -42.37
CA ILE A 180 4.83 13.32 -42.09
C ILE A 180 4.87 11.90 -41.56
N THR A 181 5.87 11.12 -41.97
CA THR A 181 6.11 9.77 -41.46
C THR A 181 7.61 9.55 -41.28
N GLN A 182 8.03 9.28 -40.05
CA GLN A 182 9.14 8.37 -39.74
C GLN A 182 9.08 8.00 -38.25
N THR A 183 8.20 7.06 -37.91
CA THR A 183 8.23 6.34 -36.63
C THR A 183 9.50 5.52 -36.57
N HIS A 184 10.51 6.00 -35.85
CA HIS A 184 11.70 5.22 -35.56
C HIS A 184 11.33 4.11 -34.58
N VAL A 185 11.42 2.85 -35.02
CA VAL A 185 11.30 1.66 -34.18
C VAL A 185 12.73 1.17 -33.90
N PRO A 186 13.27 1.31 -32.68
CA PRO A 186 14.57 0.75 -32.32
C PRO A 186 14.41 -0.74 -32.04
N THR A 187 15.07 -1.60 -32.82
CA THR A 187 14.99 -3.06 -32.66
C THR A 187 16.35 -3.63 -32.23
N ASN A 188 16.36 -4.35 -31.11
CA ASN A 188 17.36 -5.32 -30.64
C ASN A 188 18.82 -4.88 -30.33
N SER A 189 19.10 -4.94 -29.02
CA SER A 189 20.20 -5.71 -28.39
C SER A 189 21.65 -5.19 -28.28
N ALA A 190 22.09 -5.16 -27.01
CA ALA A 190 23.46 -5.28 -26.45
C ALA A 190 24.45 -4.08 -26.55
N PRO A 191 25.42 -3.94 -25.61
CA PRO A 191 25.66 -4.69 -24.38
C PRO A 191 25.63 -3.88 -23.06
N SER A 192 25.48 -4.60 -21.94
CA SER A 192 25.18 -4.15 -20.56
C SER A 192 26.26 -3.32 -19.83
N ASP A 193 27.48 -3.18 -20.37
CA ASP A 193 28.55 -2.40 -19.73
C ASP A 193 28.32 -0.87 -19.82
N GLN A 194 27.48 -0.43 -20.77
CA GLN A 194 27.28 0.99 -21.07
C GLN A 194 26.74 1.80 -19.88
N TYR A 195 25.93 1.20 -18.99
CA TYR A 195 25.20 1.95 -17.96
C TYR A 195 26.06 2.39 -16.77
N ARG A 196 26.95 1.54 -16.24
CA ARG A 196 27.97 1.98 -15.27
C ARG A 196 29.02 2.90 -15.92
N GLY A 197 29.22 2.76 -17.23
CA GLY A 197 30.00 3.68 -18.04
C GLY A 197 29.31 5.01 -18.40
N THR A 198 28.04 5.22 -18.03
CA THR A 198 27.39 6.52 -18.28
C THR A 198 28.03 7.62 -17.43
N THR A 199 28.20 8.78 -18.05
CA THR A 199 28.64 10.01 -17.37
C THR A 199 27.70 10.45 -16.24
N LEU A 200 26.46 9.94 -16.23
CA LEU A 200 25.47 10.17 -15.19
C LEU A 200 25.68 9.27 -13.96
N VAL A 201 25.71 7.93 -14.11
CA VAL A 201 25.91 7.03 -12.96
C VAL A 201 27.26 7.30 -12.30
N ALA A 202 28.32 7.51 -13.08
CA ALA A 202 29.64 7.90 -12.58
C ALA A 202 29.64 9.26 -11.85
N PHE A 203 28.78 10.21 -12.25
CA PHE A 203 28.60 11.49 -11.56
C PHE A 203 27.87 11.31 -10.22
N VAL A 204 26.75 10.58 -10.20
CA VAL A 204 25.98 10.29 -8.97
C VAL A 204 26.86 9.57 -7.94
N ASP A 205 27.59 8.54 -8.38
CA ASP A 205 28.55 7.82 -7.54
C ASP A 205 29.70 8.71 -7.03
N ALA A 206 30.09 9.75 -7.76
CA ALA A 206 31.11 10.69 -7.33
C ALA A 206 30.57 11.68 -6.27
N GLN A 207 29.36 12.21 -6.45
CA GLN A 207 28.74 13.14 -5.49
C GLN A 207 28.45 12.45 -4.14
N ILE A 208 27.80 11.29 -4.15
CA ILE A 208 27.48 10.53 -2.93
C ILE A 208 28.78 10.14 -2.20
N ARG A 209 29.84 9.77 -2.94
CA ARG A 209 31.15 9.46 -2.37
C ARG A 209 31.88 10.69 -1.79
N SER A 210 31.60 11.90 -2.27
CA SER A 210 32.06 13.13 -1.59
C SER A 210 31.35 13.28 -0.25
N GLY A 211 30.01 13.21 -0.23
CA GLY A 211 29.23 13.28 1.01
C GLY A 211 29.72 12.29 2.09
N TRP A 212 30.05 11.06 1.71
CA TRP A 212 30.69 10.08 2.61
C TRP A 212 32.07 10.53 3.13
N GLN A 213 32.92 11.13 2.30
CA GLN A 213 34.24 11.63 2.71
C GLN A 213 34.13 12.87 3.62
N ASP A 214 33.25 13.80 3.28
CA ASP A 214 33.02 15.04 4.01
C ASP A 214 32.40 14.77 5.39
N ALA A 215 31.41 13.86 5.46
CA ALA A 215 30.85 13.35 6.71
C ALA A 215 31.75 12.33 7.45
N LYS A 216 32.84 11.87 6.83
CA LYS A 216 33.79 10.84 7.33
C LYS A 216 33.15 9.47 7.57
N ILE A 217 32.04 9.18 6.90
CA ILE A 217 31.31 7.92 6.95
C ILE A 217 31.99 6.91 6.01
N LYS A 218 32.49 5.78 6.52
CA LYS A 218 32.75 4.62 5.67
C LYS A 218 31.38 3.97 5.35
N PRO A 219 31.00 3.79 4.07
CA PRO A 219 29.77 3.12 3.71
C PRO A 219 29.83 1.62 4.03
N SER A 220 28.65 0.99 4.05
CA SER A 220 28.51 -0.45 4.22
C SER A 220 29.21 -1.22 3.10
N ASP A 221 29.55 -2.48 3.36
CA ASP A 221 30.12 -3.35 2.32
C ASP A 221 29.12 -3.56 1.17
N ARG A 222 29.63 -3.98 0.01
CA ARG A 222 28.80 -4.23 -1.17
C ARG A 222 27.84 -5.39 -0.89
N ALA A 223 26.56 -5.22 -1.20
CA ALA A 223 25.54 -6.25 -1.00
C ALA A 223 25.93 -7.56 -1.70
N SER A 224 25.68 -8.69 -1.03
CA SER A 224 25.84 -10.01 -1.62
C SER A 224 24.92 -10.20 -2.84
N ASP A 225 25.25 -11.11 -3.76
CA ASP A 225 24.39 -11.33 -4.93
C ASP A 225 22.99 -11.84 -4.56
N ALA A 226 22.85 -12.61 -3.47
CA ALA A 226 21.57 -13.13 -2.98
C ALA A 226 20.68 -12.03 -2.36
N GLU A 227 21.29 -11.15 -1.57
CA GLU A 227 20.66 -9.95 -1.02
C GLU A 227 20.23 -8.99 -2.13
N TRP A 228 21.12 -8.72 -3.08
CA TRP A 228 20.86 -7.77 -4.16
C TRP A 228 19.81 -8.29 -5.16
N ILE A 229 19.80 -9.59 -5.53
CA ILE A 229 18.74 -10.14 -6.39
C ILE A 229 17.37 -10.06 -5.73
N ARG A 230 17.27 -10.37 -4.42
CA ARG A 230 16.01 -10.25 -3.66
C ARG A 230 15.47 -8.83 -3.72
N ARG A 231 16.34 -7.85 -3.45
CA ARG A 231 16.03 -6.41 -3.43
C ARG A 231 15.51 -5.91 -4.78
N VAL A 232 16.26 -6.14 -5.86
CA VAL A 232 15.88 -5.60 -7.19
C VAL A 232 14.61 -6.22 -7.76
N TYR A 233 14.35 -7.51 -7.47
CA TYR A 233 13.07 -8.15 -7.81
C TYR A 233 11.90 -7.52 -7.05
N LEU A 234 12.02 -7.33 -5.74
CA LEU A 234 10.98 -6.69 -4.92
C LEU A 234 10.71 -5.25 -5.36
N ASP A 235 11.76 -4.47 -5.62
CA ASP A 235 11.64 -3.07 -6.02
C ASP A 235 11.09 -2.90 -7.45
N VAL A 236 11.53 -3.71 -8.43
CA VAL A 236 11.18 -3.51 -9.84
C VAL A 236 9.90 -4.25 -10.24
N VAL A 237 9.73 -5.52 -9.84
CA VAL A 237 8.59 -6.38 -10.26
C VAL A 237 7.61 -6.74 -9.14
N GLY A 238 7.89 -6.33 -7.89
CA GLY A 238 6.91 -6.38 -6.80
C GLY A 238 6.77 -7.74 -6.11
N HIS A 239 7.72 -8.64 -6.27
CA HIS A 239 7.75 -9.94 -5.58
C HIS A 239 9.19 -10.48 -5.51
N ILE A 240 9.45 -11.48 -4.67
CA ILE A 240 10.74 -12.19 -4.61
C ILE A 240 11.07 -12.96 -5.92
N PRO A 241 12.34 -13.24 -6.23
CA PRO A 241 12.71 -14.14 -7.32
C PRO A 241 12.34 -15.60 -7.01
N SER A 242 12.11 -16.42 -8.04
CA SER A 242 11.98 -17.88 -7.89
C SER A 242 13.33 -18.53 -7.54
N ALA A 243 13.28 -19.73 -6.94
CA ALA A 243 14.49 -20.47 -6.56
C ALA A 243 15.40 -20.77 -7.78
N GLU A 244 14.80 -21.00 -8.95
CA GLU A 244 15.49 -21.23 -10.22
C GLU A 244 16.21 -19.98 -10.71
N ALA A 245 15.56 -18.80 -10.64
CA ALA A 245 16.17 -17.52 -11.01
C ALA A 245 17.34 -17.16 -10.07
N VAL A 246 17.17 -17.40 -8.76
CA VAL A 246 18.25 -17.24 -7.77
C VAL A 246 19.41 -18.19 -8.08
N GLU A 247 19.15 -19.49 -8.26
CA GLU A 247 20.23 -20.44 -8.57
C GLU A 247 20.93 -20.15 -9.90
N ALA A 248 20.24 -19.62 -10.91
CA ALA A 248 20.87 -19.20 -12.15
C ALA A 248 21.78 -17.98 -11.93
N PHE A 249 21.27 -16.92 -11.30
CA PHE A 249 22.00 -15.67 -11.07
C PHE A 249 23.18 -15.82 -10.10
N LEU A 250 23.09 -16.71 -9.10
CA LEU A 250 24.21 -17.02 -8.19
C LEU A 250 25.30 -17.87 -8.85
N LYS A 251 25.00 -18.58 -9.95
CA LYS A 251 25.98 -19.34 -10.75
C LYS A 251 26.61 -18.52 -11.88
N ASP A 252 25.94 -17.45 -12.33
CA ASP A 252 26.49 -16.52 -13.31
C ASP A 252 27.70 -15.77 -12.72
N GLY A 253 28.84 -15.86 -13.41
CA GLY A 253 30.09 -15.21 -13.04
C GLY A 253 30.37 -13.91 -13.81
N ALA A 254 29.47 -13.47 -14.69
CA ALA A 254 29.72 -12.31 -15.54
C ALA A 254 29.68 -10.98 -14.75
N PRO A 255 30.61 -10.04 -14.99
CA PRO A 255 30.74 -8.81 -14.21
C PRO A 255 29.56 -7.84 -14.37
N ASP A 256 28.86 -7.95 -15.50
CA ASP A 256 27.74 -7.14 -15.93
C ASP A 256 26.36 -7.74 -15.55
N LYS A 257 26.31 -8.93 -14.95
CA LYS A 257 25.05 -9.66 -14.68
C LYS A 257 24.00 -8.85 -13.91
N ARG A 258 24.44 -7.95 -13.02
CA ARG A 258 23.55 -7.04 -12.28
C ARG A 258 22.89 -6.01 -13.19
N ALA A 259 23.59 -5.51 -14.21
CA ALA A 259 23.01 -4.60 -15.20
C ALA A 259 22.04 -5.35 -16.13
N ARG A 260 22.43 -6.55 -16.61
CA ARG A 260 21.54 -7.41 -17.42
C ARG A 260 20.23 -7.72 -16.71
N LEU A 261 20.29 -8.13 -15.44
CA LEU A 261 19.07 -8.46 -14.70
C LEU A 261 18.15 -7.24 -14.49
N VAL A 262 18.69 -6.03 -14.36
CA VAL A 262 17.87 -4.81 -14.33
C VAL A 262 17.13 -4.62 -15.66
N ASP A 263 17.81 -4.77 -16.80
CA ASP A 263 17.16 -4.69 -18.12
C ASP A 263 16.10 -5.80 -18.32
N GLU A 264 16.42 -7.04 -17.95
CA GLU A 264 15.50 -8.19 -18.00
C GLU A 264 14.25 -7.98 -17.12
N LEU A 265 14.41 -7.41 -15.92
CA LEU A 265 13.31 -7.11 -15.00
C LEU A 265 12.42 -5.95 -15.46
N LEU A 266 13.00 -4.94 -16.13
CA LEU A 266 12.25 -3.80 -16.65
C LEU A 266 11.37 -4.18 -17.85
N ASP A 267 11.73 -5.21 -18.61
CA ASP A 267 10.91 -5.77 -19.70
C ASP A 267 10.09 -7.00 -19.29
N HIS A 268 10.12 -7.39 -18.01
CA HIS A 268 9.32 -8.50 -17.46
C HIS A 268 7.82 -8.17 -17.41
N GLU A 269 6.93 -9.14 -17.68
CA GLU A 269 5.47 -8.91 -17.69
C GLU A 269 4.87 -8.48 -16.33
N HIS A 270 5.64 -8.66 -15.26
CA HIS A 270 5.30 -8.27 -13.90
C HIS A 270 5.70 -6.82 -13.57
N TYR A 271 6.62 -6.19 -14.31
CA TYR A 271 6.95 -4.76 -14.18
C TYR A 271 5.68 -3.91 -14.30
N ALA A 272 4.97 -4.02 -15.42
CA ALA A 272 3.76 -3.24 -15.67
C ALA A 272 2.62 -3.57 -14.69
N ARG A 273 2.61 -4.76 -14.08
CA ARG A 273 1.66 -5.19 -13.03
C ARG A 273 2.00 -4.56 -11.67
N ASN A 274 3.28 -4.44 -11.34
CA ASN A 274 3.77 -3.78 -10.13
C ASN A 274 3.52 -2.26 -10.19
N TRP A 275 4.02 -1.59 -11.22
CA TRP A 275 3.92 -0.14 -11.34
C TRP A 275 2.47 0.35 -11.51
N SER A 276 1.60 -0.41 -12.19
CA SER A 276 0.16 -0.08 -12.20
C SER A 276 -0.52 -0.29 -10.85
N THR A 277 -0.04 -1.24 -10.04
CA THR A 277 -0.53 -1.44 -8.67
C THR A 277 -0.15 -0.24 -7.80
N ILE A 278 1.15 0.09 -7.73
CA ILE A 278 1.69 1.21 -6.94
C ILE A 278 0.97 2.51 -7.29
N TRP A 279 0.90 2.86 -8.58
CA TRP A 279 0.24 4.10 -9.00
C TRP A 279 -1.28 4.06 -8.84
N SER A 280 -1.97 2.91 -8.96
CA SER A 280 -3.40 2.83 -8.62
C SER A 280 -3.69 3.04 -7.12
N ASN A 281 -2.74 2.69 -6.25
CA ASN A 281 -2.83 2.93 -4.82
C ASN A 281 -2.62 4.42 -4.50
N MET A 282 -1.54 5.02 -5.02
CA MET A 282 -1.24 6.45 -4.83
C MET A 282 -2.31 7.37 -5.44
N LEU A 283 -2.78 7.08 -6.66
CA LEU A 283 -3.65 8.00 -7.40
C LEU A 283 -5.08 8.07 -6.86
N VAL A 284 -5.66 7.01 -6.28
CA VAL A 284 -7.08 7.05 -5.82
C VAL A 284 -7.34 6.44 -4.44
N GLY A 285 -6.30 5.91 -3.78
CA GLY A 285 -6.39 5.16 -2.52
C GLY A 285 -6.53 3.65 -2.73
N ARG A 286 -6.86 2.91 -1.66
CA ARG A 286 -7.15 1.45 -1.69
C ARG A 286 -8.61 1.09 -1.43
N VAL A 287 -9.40 2.01 -0.87
CA VAL A 287 -10.84 1.82 -0.59
C VAL A 287 -11.67 1.97 -1.88
N GLU A 288 -12.72 1.16 -2.02
CA GLU A 288 -13.66 1.27 -3.15
C GLU A 288 -14.45 2.58 -3.09
N LYS A 289 -14.47 3.33 -4.20
CA LYS A 289 -15.17 4.61 -4.33
C LYS A 289 -16.24 4.52 -5.42
N ARG A 290 -17.49 4.87 -5.09
CA ARG A 290 -18.69 4.70 -5.95
C ARG A 290 -18.60 5.28 -7.37
N ASP A 291 -17.82 6.36 -7.56
CA ASP A 291 -17.64 7.03 -8.86
C ASP A 291 -16.35 6.61 -9.59
N VAL A 292 -15.64 5.56 -9.13
CA VAL A 292 -14.31 5.18 -9.59
C VAL A 292 -14.29 3.73 -10.07
N ASP A 293 -13.86 3.51 -11.31
CA ASP A 293 -13.45 2.19 -11.79
C ASP A 293 -11.94 2.02 -11.56
N ARG A 294 -11.62 1.24 -10.52
CA ARG A 294 -10.24 0.94 -10.15
C ARG A 294 -9.54 0.08 -11.20
N ASP A 295 -10.25 -0.82 -11.88
CA ASP A 295 -9.64 -1.76 -12.82
C ASP A 295 -9.45 -1.14 -14.21
N ALA A 296 -10.33 -0.24 -14.65
CA ALA A 296 -10.07 0.61 -15.83
C ALA A 296 -8.83 1.52 -15.61
N LEU A 297 -8.68 2.11 -14.42
CA LEU A 297 -7.47 2.86 -14.05
C LEU A 297 -6.22 1.96 -14.06
N ARG A 298 -6.28 0.78 -13.42
CA ARG A 298 -5.17 -0.19 -13.42
C ARG A 298 -4.81 -0.68 -14.82
N GLN A 299 -5.79 -0.88 -15.71
CA GLN A 299 -5.56 -1.31 -17.09
C GLN A 299 -4.89 -0.19 -17.90
N TYR A 300 -5.38 1.05 -17.78
CA TYR A 300 -4.76 2.23 -18.36
C TYR A 300 -3.28 2.37 -17.92
N LEU A 301 -3.01 2.33 -16.61
CA LEU A 301 -1.66 2.40 -16.06
C LEU A 301 -0.78 1.22 -16.51
N ARG A 302 -1.31 -0.01 -16.53
CA ARG A 302 -0.57 -1.20 -16.98
C ARG A 302 -0.19 -1.07 -18.46
N ASN A 303 -1.07 -0.57 -19.30
CA ASN A 303 -0.77 -0.29 -20.70
C ASN A 303 0.28 0.81 -20.85
N ALA A 304 0.20 1.87 -20.05
CA ALA A 304 1.16 2.98 -20.09
C ALA A 304 2.59 2.54 -19.69
N PHE A 305 2.74 1.80 -18.58
CA PHE A 305 4.03 1.28 -18.12
C PHE A 305 4.58 0.16 -19.02
N ALA A 306 3.73 -0.70 -19.59
CA ALA A 306 4.16 -1.74 -20.53
C ALA A 306 4.76 -1.15 -21.82
N ASN A 307 4.17 -0.08 -22.34
CA ASN A 307 4.64 0.63 -23.54
C ASN A 307 5.69 1.72 -23.23
N ASN A 308 6.17 1.80 -21.98
CA ASN A 308 7.15 2.79 -21.50
C ASN A 308 6.84 4.25 -21.88
N ARG A 309 5.58 4.67 -21.71
CA ARG A 309 5.15 6.05 -21.98
C ARG A 309 5.79 7.04 -21.00
N GLY A 310 6.18 8.22 -21.51
CA GLY A 310 6.83 9.27 -20.72
C GLY A 310 5.94 9.80 -19.60
N TRP A 311 6.50 9.99 -18.40
CA TRP A 311 5.73 10.38 -17.22
C TRP A 311 4.92 11.68 -17.39
N ASN A 312 5.46 12.65 -18.12
CA ASN A 312 4.76 13.89 -18.49
C ASN A 312 3.46 13.66 -19.28
N GLU A 313 3.40 12.64 -20.15
CA GLU A 313 2.17 12.24 -20.83
C GLU A 313 1.13 11.71 -19.85
N LEU A 314 1.54 10.86 -18.90
CA LEU A 314 0.65 10.28 -17.89
C LEU A 314 0.08 11.36 -16.98
N VAL A 315 0.92 12.27 -16.46
CA VAL A 315 0.49 13.42 -15.66
C VAL A 315 -0.47 14.30 -16.46
N THR A 316 -0.16 14.54 -17.74
CA THR A 316 -1.03 15.32 -18.63
C THR A 316 -2.40 14.68 -18.80
N GLU A 317 -2.46 13.38 -19.09
CA GLU A 317 -3.72 12.66 -19.27
C GLU A 317 -4.52 12.56 -17.97
N LEU A 318 -3.88 12.27 -16.84
CA LEU A 318 -4.53 12.20 -15.52
C LEU A 318 -5.15 13.56 -15.11
N ILE A 319 -4.43 14.67 -15.33
CA ILE A 319 -4.92 16.01 -14.99
C ILE A 319 -5.98 16.49 -16.00
N SER A 320 -5.85 16.20 -17.30
CA SER A 320 -6.75 16.71 -18.34
C SER A 320 -7.94 15.81 -18.70
N ALA A 321 -8.00 14.56 -18.19
CA ALA A 321 -9.00 13.55 -18.57
C ALA A 321 -10.47 14.01 -18.53
N GLU A 322 -11.27 13.46 -19.43
CA GLU A 322 -12.74 13.56 -19.50
C GLU A 322 -13.33 12.22 -19.97
N GLY A 323 -14.63 12.01 -19.75
CA GLY A 323 -15.33 10.75 -20.07
C GLY A 323 -15.83 10.01 -18.83
N SER A 324 -16.34 8.77 -19.00
CA SER A 324 -16.73 7.94 -17.86
C SER A 324 -15.56 7.18 -17.24
N ALA A 325 -15.73 6.76 -15.98
CA ALA A 325 -14.77 5.93 -15.25
C ALA A 325 -14.32 4.68 -16.02
N HIS A 326 -15.25 4.05 -16.75
CA HIS A 326 -15.05 2.82 -17.50
C HIS A 326 -14.47 3.07 -18.91
N GLU A 327 -14.83 4.19 -19.55
CA GLU A 327 -14.36 4.56 -20.90
C GLU A 327 -12.94 5.14 -20.89
N ASN A 328 -12.60 5.91 -19.85
CA ASN A 328 -11.30 6.56 -19.72
C ASN A 328 -10.70 6.26 -18.35
N GLY A 329 -9.77 5.30 -18.31
CA GLY A 329 -9.06 4.91 -17.10
C GLY A 329 -8.39 6.08 -16.36
N ALA A 330 -7.91 7.12 -17.07
CA ALA A 330 -7.29 8.29 -16.46
C ALA A 330 -8.30 9.21 -15.73
N ALA A 331 -9.57 9.25 -16.16
CA ALA A 331 -10.60 10.09 -15.54
C ALA A 331 -10.88 9.71 -14.06
N ASN A 332 -10.59 8.46 -13.69
CA ASN A 332 -10.72 7.95 -12.33
C ASN A 332 -9.92 8.75 -11.29
N TYR A 333 -8.77 9.32 -11.66
CA TYR A 333 -7.96 10.14 -10.75
C TYR A 333 -8.76 11.33 -10.20
N LEU A 334 -9.31 12.18 -11.07
CA LEU A 334 -10.11 13.32 -10.62
C LEU A 334 -11.51 12.90 -10.16
N LEU A 335 -12.10 11.82 -10.67
CA LEU A 335 -13.36 11.29 -10.11
C LEU A 335 -13.20 10.87 -8.63
N ALA A 336 -12.04 10.36 -8.22
CA ALA A 336 -11.75 9.94 -6.85
C ALA A 336 -11.60 11.10 -5.84
N HIS A 337 -11.33 12.33 -6.32
CA HIS A 337 -10.95 13.49 -5.49
C HIS A 337 -11.74 14.78 -5.77
N LEU A 338 -12.60 14.81 -6.79
CA LEU A 338 -13.49 15.95 -7.06
C LEU A 338 -14.65 15.97 -6.04
N ASN A 339 -14.42 16.69 -4.95
CA ASN A 339 -15.41 17.23 -4.02
C ASN A 339 -15.10 18.72 -3.72
N ASP A 340 -15.94 19.41 -2.96
CA ASP A 340 -15.62 20.69 -2.27
C ASP A 340 -14.84 21.71 -3.11
N GLN A 341 -15.45 22.20 -4.21
CA GLN A 341 -14.81 23.15 -5.14
C GLN A 341 -13.47 22.68 -5.73
N ALA A 342 -13.25 21.36 -5.80
CA ALA A 342 -12.00 20.70 -6.19
C ALA A 342 -10.84 20.87 -5.19
N VAL A 343 -11.10 21.19 -3.92
CA VAL A 343 -10.09 21.28 -2.85
C VAL A 343 -9.24 19.99 -2.74
N PRO A 344 -9.80 18.77 -2.58
CA PRO A 344 -8.97 17.58 -2.42
C PRO A 344 -8.17 17.26 -3.68
N ALA A 345 -8.78 17.46 -4.86
CA ALA A 345 -8.10 17.34 -6.15
C ALA A 345 -6.93 18.34 -6.32
N THR A 346 -7.02 19.53 -5.74
CA THR A 346 -5.94 20.53 -5.74
C THR A 346 -4.79 20.07 -4.86
N ALA A 347 -5.09 19.67 -3.61
CA ALA A 347 -4.11 19.18 -2.64
C ALA A 347 -3.35 17.94 -3.16
N ILE A 348 -4.06 16.92 -3.62
CA ILE A 348 -3.46 15.66 -4.08
C ILE A 348 -2.67 15.82 -5.40
N THR A 349 -3.04 16.78 -6.26
CA THR A 349 -2.24 17.12 -7.45
C THR A 349 -0.87 17.67 -7.05
N ALA A 350 -0.82 18.57 -6.07
CA ALA A 350 0.45 19.13 -5.59
C ALA A 350 1.27 18.10 -4.80
N LYS A 351 0.63 17.31 -3.91
CA LYS A 351 1.27 16.26 -3.12
C LYS A 351 1.90 15.16 -4.00
N LEU A 352 1.15 14.63 -4.98
CA LEU A 352 1.65 13.57 -5.85
C LEU A 352 2.59 14.09 -6.95
N PHE A 353 2.14 15.03 -7.78
CA PHE A 353 2.90 15.38 -9.00
C PHE A 353 3.98 16.44 -8.79
N LEU A 354 3.90 17.23 -7.72
CA LEU A 354 4.84 18.32 -7.43
C LEU A 354 5.63 18.10 -6.12
N CYS A 355 5.38 17.00 -5.41
CA CYS A 355 5.87 16.75 -4.05
C CYS A 355 5.79 18.01 -3.19
N THR A 356 4.61 18.62 -3.12
CA THR A 356 4.39 19.94 -2.52
C THR A 356 3.13 19.96 -1.65
N GLN A 357 3.32 19.99 -0.33
CA GLN A 357 2.24 20.00 0.67
C GLN A 357 1.61 21.39 0.90
N ILE A 358 0.89 21.92 -0.09
CA ILE A 358 0.19 23.22 0.03
C ILE A 358 -1.19 23.15 0.70
N GLN A 359 -1.67 21.99 1.16
CA GLN A 359 -3.03 21.84 1.69
C GLN A 359 -3.31 22.75 2.90
N CYS A 360 -2.33 23.00 3.77
CA CYS A 360 -2.48 23.94 4.89
C CYS A 360 -2.75 25.38 4.43
N THR A 361 -2.26 25.77 3.24
CA THR A 361 -2.50 27.12 2.69
C THR A 361 -3.87 27.29 2.02
N GLN A 362 -4.74 26.28 2.06
CA GLN A 362 -6.17 26.43 1.76
C GLN A 362 -6.88 27.46 2.66
N CYS A 363 -6.39 27.66 3.89
CA CYS A 363 -7.11 28.41 4.94
C CYS A 363 -6.32 29.58 5.55
N HIS A 364 -4.99 29.59 5.47
CA HIS A 364 -4.13 30.66 5.99
C HIS A 364 -2.77 30.70 5.28
N ASP A 365 -2.07 31.82 5.40
CA ASP A 365 -0.68 31.94 4.94
C ASP A 365 0.21 31.05 5.86
N HIS A 366 1.24 30.36 5.35
CA HIS A 366 1.97 29.35 6.14
C HIS A 366 2.80 30.00 7.26
N PRO A 367 2.74 29.53 8.52
CA PRO A 367 3.34 30.22 9.67
C PRO A 367 4.87 30.37 9.63
N PHE A 368 5.58 29.50 8.91
CA PHE A 368 7.05 29.41 8.96
C PHE A 368 7.78 29.56 7.61
N HIS A 369 7.08 29.73 6.48
CA HIS A 369 7.73 29.86 5.17
C HIS A 369 6.86 30.62 4.15
N SER A 370 7.40 30.89 2.95
CA SER A 370 6.86 31.88 2.01
C SER A 370 5.52 31.56 1.33
N TRP A 371 5.00 30.33 1.41
CA TRP A 371 3.72 29.95 0.80
C TRP A 371 2.54 30.72 1.40
N GLN A 372 1.82 31.42 0.53
CA GLN A 372 0.69 32.27 0.88
C GLN A 372 -0.64 31.55 0.62
N HIS A 373 -1.71 32.03 1.23
CA HIS A 373 -3.06 31.49 1.07
C HIS A 373 -3.52 31.56 -0.40
N ASN A 374 -3.09 32.55 -1.20
CA ASN A 374 -3.41 32.58 -2.63
C ASN A 374 -2.75 31.44 -3.43
N THR A 375 -1.60 30.88 -3.01
CA THR A 375 -0.89 29.83 -3.74
C THR A 375 -1.77 28.58 -3.94
N PHE A 376 -2.52 28.18 -2.91
CA PHE A 376 -3.49 27.07 -3.04
C PHE A 376 -4.61 27.40 -4.02
N TRP A 377 -5.19 28.61 -3.91
CA TRP A 377 -6.36 29.00 -4.69
C TRP A 377 -6.03 29.36 -6.16
N GLU A 378 -4.80 29.75 -6.45
CA GLU A 378 -4.28 29.92 -7.82
C GLU A 378 -4.17 28.58 -8.55
N LEU A 379 -3.71 27.51 -7.87
CA LEU A 379 -3.74 26.15 -8.42
C LEU A 379 -5.19 25.60 -8.52
N ASN A 380 -6.03 25.86 -7.51
CA ASN A 380 -7.44 25.47 -7.55
C ASN A 380 -8.19 26.11 -8.74
N ALA A 381 -7.83 27.34 -9.13
CA ALA A 381 -8.48 28.07 -10.22
C ALA A 381 -8.33 27.40 -11.61
N PHE A 382 -7.40 26.45 -11.78
CA PHE A 382 -7.38 25.57 -12.97
C PHE A 382 -8.48 24.49 -12.90
N PHE A 383 -8.75 23.92 -11.73
CA PHE A 383 -9.79 22.91 -11.54
C PHE A 383 -11.22 23.47 -11.49
N LYS A 384 -11.40 24.79 -11.37
CA LYS A 384 -12.71 25.49 -11.26
C LYS A 384 -13.79 25.02 -12.24
N GLY A 385 -13.43 24.62 -13.47
CA GLY A 385 -14.37 24.15 -14.50
C GLY A 385 -14.77 22.67 -14.43
N THR A 386 -14.10 21.87 -13.59
CA THR A 386 -14.24 20.40 -13.56
C THR A 386 -15.55 19.98 -12.90
N ARG A 387 -16.32 19.06 -13.50
CA ARG A 387 -17.57 18.53 -12.93
C ARG A 387 -17.70 17.02 -13.08
N LYS A 388 -18.35 16.41 -12.08
CA LYS A 388 -19.08 15.15 -12.20
C LYS A 388 -20.46 15.42 -12.81
N LYS A 389 -20.84 14.70 -13.87
CA LYS A 389 -22.20 14.70 -14.44
C LYS A 389 -22.74 13.28 -14.56
N ARG A 390 -24.07 13.12 -14.49
CA ARG A 390 -24.72 11.79 -14.52
C ARG A 390 -25.29 11.47 -15.91
N ARG A 391 -24.45 10.92 -16.81
CA ARG A 391 -24.84 10.53 -18.17
C ARG A 391 -25.81 9.33 -18.13
N PRO A 392 -26.92 9.32 -18.91
CA PRO A 392 -27.75 8.13 -19.06
C PRO A 392 -27.01 7.08 -19.88
N VAL A 393 -26.93 5.84 -19.39
CA VAL A 393 -26.43 4.69 -20.15
C VAL A 393 -27.60 4.12 -20.95
N GLN A 394 -27.44 3.97 -22.25
CA GLN A 394 -28.41 3.28 -23.12
C GLN A 394 -27.95 1.85 -23.40
N ASP A 395 -28.91 0.95 -23.61
CA ASP A 395 -28.67 -0.39 -24.12
C ASP A 395 -28.06 -0.32 -25.54
N ALA A 396 -27.00 -1.10 -25.82
CA ALA A 396 -26.32 -1.06 -27.12
C ALA A 396 -27.20 -1.53 -28.30
N SER A 397 -28.35 -2.15 -28.02
CA SER A 397 -29.29 -2.71 -28.99
C SER A 397 -30.69 -2.08 -28.94
N THR A 398 -31.00 -1.20 -27.98
CA THR A 398 -32.32 -0.55 -27.86
C THR A 398 -32.23 0.87 -27.28
N PRO A 399 -33.16 1.81 -27.59
CA PRO A 399 -33.17 3.17 -27.02
C PRO A 399 -33.43 3.26 -25.51
N LYS A 400 -33.36 2.14 -24.78
CA LYS A 400 -33.78 2.00 -23.39
C LYS A 400 -32.63 2.43 -22.47
N VAL A 401 -32.91 3.35 -21.56
CA VAL A 401 -31.93 3.74 -20.52
C VAL A 401 -31.82 2.59 -19.51
N THR A 402 -30.64 1.96 -19.45
CA THR A 402 -30.33 0.82 -18.56
C THR A 402 -29.77 1.29 -17.22
N GLY A 403 -29.19 2.49 -17.16
CA GLY A 403 -28.64 3.05 -15.94
C GLY A 403 -28.20 4.50 -16.09
N ARG A 404 -27.44 4.99 -15.10
CA ARG A 404 -26.73 6.26 -15.18
C ARG A 404 -25.33 6.09 -14.59
N GLU A 405 -24.32 6.50 -15.33
CA GLU A 405 -22.92 6.51 -14.90
C GLU A 405 -22.51 7.93 -14.45
N THR A 406 -21.36 8.05 -13.80
CA THR A 406 -20.72 9.35 -13.55
C THR A 406 -19.66 9.58 -14.63
N ILE A 407 -19.69 10.76 -15.25
CA ILE A 407 -18.68 11.24 -16.19
C ILE A 407 -17.97 12.47 -15.65
N LEU A 408 -16.68 12.60 -15.96
CA LEU A 408 -15.86 13.77 -15.74
C LEU A 408 -15.90 14.67 -16.98
N VAL A 409 -16.17 15.97 -16.80
CA VAL A 409 -16.19 16.96 -17.89
C VAL A 409 -15.57 18.29 -17.47
N SER A 410 -15.08 19.07 -18.44
CA SER A 410 -14.73 20.48 -18.25
C SER A 410 -15.86 21.39 -18.73
N GLU A 411 -16.39 22.25 -17.86
CA GLU A 411 -17.36 23.27 -18.24
C GLU A 411 -16.66 24.59 -18.66
N PRO A 412 -17.08 25.26 -19.74
CA PRO A 412 -16.54 26.54 -20.19
C PRO A 412 -16.54 27.62 -19.09
N THR A 413 -15.36 27.94 -18.56
CA THR A 413 -15.20 28.66 -17.27
C THR A 413 -14.27 29.86 -17.38
N SER A 414 -14.77 31.05 -17.04
CA SER A 414 -14.00 32.30 -17.01
C SER A 414 -13.81 32.86 -15.60
N GLY A 415 -12.90 33.84 -15.49
CA GLY A 415 -12.65 34.61 -14.27
C GLY A 415 -11.98 33.81 -13.14
N PRO A 416 -11.81 34.44 -11.96
CA PRO A 416 -11.08 33.87 -10.82
C PRO A 416 -11.91 32.83 -10.05
N THR A 417 -11.25 32.01 -9.24
CA THR A 417 -11.87 31.38 -8.07
C THR A 417 -12.01 32.42 -6.95
N PHE A 418 -13.05 32.31 -6.13
CA PHE A 418 -13.27 33.16 -4.96
C PHE A 418 -13.07 32.31 -3.70
N TYR A 419 -12.42 32.87 -2.69
CA TYR A 419 -12.17 32.21 -1.41
C TYR A 419 -12.21 33.24 -0.27
N GLU A 420 -12.37 32.77 0.97
CA GLU A 420 -12.55 33.63 2.15
C GLU A 420 -11.30 33.55 3.05
N LYS A 421 -10.74 34.70 3.45
CA LYS A 421 -9.73 34.75 4.52
C LYS A 421 -10.41 34.70 5.89
N ARG A 422 -9.71 34.18 6.92
CA ARG A 422 -10.17 34.04 8.32
C ARG A 422 -10.81 35.29 8.97
N ASN A 423 -10.68 36.47 8.36
CA ASN A 423 -11.28 37.74 8.79
C ASN A 423 -12.55 38.12 8.00
N GLY A 424 -13.17 37.19 7.26
CA GLY A 424 -14.38 37.43 6.45
C GLY A 424 -14.11 38.15 5.12
N LEU A 425 -12.85 38.37 4.74
CA LEU A 425 -12.52 39.03 3.49
C LEU A 425 -12.55 38.03 2.32
N MET A 426 -13.49 38.23 1.40
CA MET A 426 -13.50 37.54 0.11
C MET A 426 -12.35 38.02 -0.78
N VAL A 427 -11.55 37.08 -1.27
CA VAL A 427 -10.39 37.30 -2.14
C VAL A 427 -10.56 36.51 -3.45
N VAL A 428 -9.87 36.96 -4.51
CA VAL A 428 -9.88 36.33 -5.84
C VAL A 428 -8.52 35.72 -6.17
N ALA A 429 -8.53 34.51 -6.72
CA ALA A 429 -7.36 33.84 -7.28
C ALA A 429 -7.59 33.53 -8.77
N TYR A 430 -6.64 33.90 -9.62
CA TYR A 430 -6.64 33.58 -11.04
C TYR A 430 -5.80 32.32 -11.31
N PRO A 431 -6.08 31.54 -12.37
CA PRO A 431 -5.30 30.35 -12.69
C PRO A 431 -3.85 30.73 -13.04
N GLN A 432 -2.94 30.43 -12.12
CA GLN A 432 -1.53 30.75 -12.19
C GLN A 432 -0.72 29.64 -11.52
N PHE A 433 0.40 29.24 -12.10
CA PHE A 433 1.36 28.34 -11.48
C PHE A 433 2.78 28.78 -11.82
N ASP A 434 3.68 28.83 -10.83
CA ASP A 434 5.06 29.31 -10.97
C ASP A 434 5.20 30.61 -11.80
N GLY A 435 4.37 31.61 -11.48
CA GLY A 435 4.28 32.89 -12.21
C GLY A 435 3.65 32.82 -13.61
N GLN A 436 3.52 31.64 -14.21
CA GLN A 436 2.89 31.43 -15.51
C GLN A 436 1.37 31.58 -15.39
N LYS A 437 0.79 32.48 -16.19
CA LYS A 437 -0.63 32.81 -16.24
C LYS A 437 -1.24 32.36 -17.56
N ILE A 438 -2.46 31.84 -17.51
CA ILE A 438 -3.21 31.42 -18.70
C ILE A 438 -4.27 32.46 -19.09
N ASP A 439 -4.78 32.38 -20.32
CA ASP A 439 -5.95 33.17 -20.72
C ASP A 439 -7.19 32.74 -19.90
N HIS A 440 -8.01 33.73 -19.55
CA HIS A 440 -9.21 33.58 -18.74
C HIS A 440 -10.49 33.36 -19.58
N ASP A 441 -10.39 33.31 -20.90
CA ASP A 441 -11.47 33.01 -21.83
C ASP A 441 -12.13 31.64 -21.56
N LYS A 442 -13.45 31.54 -21.75
CA LYS A 442 -14.24 30.33 -21.49
C LYS A 442 -13.88 29.16 -22.42
N ARG A 443 -13.22 29.41 -23.54
CA ARG A 443 -12.80 28.40 -24.53
C ARG A 443 -11.53 27.64 -24.12
N VAL A 444 -10.78 28.15 -23.16
CA VAL A 444 -9.52 27.55 -22.69
C VAL A 444 -9.81 26.43 -21.70
N ASN A 445 -9.36 25.20 -22.00
CA ASN A 445 -9.43 24.10 -21.04
C ASN A 445 -8.27 24.22 -20.05
N ARG A 446 -8.53 24.89 -18.92
CA ARG A 446 -7.53 25.18 -17.89
C ARG A 446 -6.76 23.96 -17.38
N ARG A 447 -7.34 22.76 -17.39
CA ARG A 447 -6.62 21.54 -16.97
C ARG A 447 -5.60 21.07 -18.01
N VAL A 448 -5.86 21.31 -19.30
CA VAL A 448 -4.90 21.08 -20.39
C VAL A 448 -3.76 22.10 -20.29
N GLU A 449 -4.06 23.37 -20.02
CA GLU A 449 -3.01 24.39 -19.80
C GLU A 449 -2.15 24.06 -18.57
N LEU A 450 -2.76 23.66 -17.44
CA LEU A 450 -2.03 23.24 -16.24
C LEU A 450 -1.09 22.07 -16.56
N ALA A 451 -1.59 21.03 -17.23
CA ALA A 451 -0.78 19.88 -17.63
C ALA A 451 0.43 20.26 -18.51
N GLN A 452 0.25 21.22 -19.43
CA GLN A 452 1.34 21.76 -20.24
C GLN A 452 2.36 22.53 -19.38
N ILE A 453 1.89 23.44 -18.51
CA ILE A 453 2.75 24.22 -17.60
C ILE A 453 3.57 23.30 -16.69
N LEU A 454 2.93 22.30 -16.08
CA LEU A 454 3.61 21.34 -15.20
C LEU A 454 4.64 20.46 -15.94
N SER A 455 4.56 20.37 -17.27
CA SER A 455 5.48 19.60 -18.11
C SER A 455 6.51 20.46 -18.86
N ALA A 456 6.51 21.78 -18.67
CA ALA A 456 7.26 22.73 -19.49
C ALA A 456 8.64 23.11 -18.92
N GLY A 457 9.59 23.38 -19.82
CA GLY A 457 10.93 23.84 -19.46
C GLY A 457 11.98 22.71 -19.36
N PRO A 458 13.24 23.05 -19.06
CA PRO A 458 14.35 22.08 -19.00
C PRO A 458 14.36 21.24 -17.71
N GLN A 459 13.61 21.67 -16.69
CA GLN A 459 13.54 21.06 -15.36
C GLN A 459 12.20 21.46 -14.70
N PRO A 460 11.07 20.89 -15.15
CA PRO A 460 9.79 21.11 -14.49
C PRO A 460 9.74 20.33 -13.17
N GLN A 461 9.00 20.86 -12.19
CA GLN A 461 8.89 20.27 -10.85
C GLN A 461 8.39 18.81 -10.84
N ILE A 462 7.65 18.37 -11.88
CA ILE A 462 7.24 16.95 -12.02
C ILE A 462 8.41 15.98 -12.25
N ALA A 463 9.57 16.49 -12.71
CA ALA A 463 10.80 15.72 -12.85
C ALA A 463 11.45 15.52 -11.47
N ASP A 464 11.67 16.61 -10.71
CA ASP A 464 12.26 16.55 -9.36
C ASP A 464 11.39 15.72 -8.40
N ALA A 465 10.06 15.89 -8.45
CA ALA A 465 9.10 15.11 -7.69
C ALA A 465 9.14 13.60 -8.01
N MET A 466 9.31 13.24 -9.29
CA MET A 466 9.43 11.83 -9.69
C MET A 466 10.80 11.25 -9.32
N VAL A 467 11.90 11.97 -9.53
CA VAL A 467 13.24 11.53 -9.14
C VAL A 467 13.32 11.31 -7.64
N ASN A 468 12.82 12.23 -6.83
CA ASN A 468 12.80 12.12 -5.37
C ASN A 468 11.96 10.93 -4.89
N ARG A 469 10.78 10.70 -5.50
CA ARG A 469 9.90 9.56 -5.16
C ARG A 469 10.46 8.22 -5.60
N LEU A 470 11.07 8.11 -6.78
CA LEU A 470 11.74 6.88 -7.19
C LEU A 470 12.97 6.60 -6.31
N TRP A 471 13.74 7.62 -5.97
CA TRP A 471 14.85 7.45 -5.02
C TRP A 471 14.35 6.91 -3.67
N ALA A 472 13.25 7.46 -3.14
CA ALA A 472 12.59 6.95 -1.94
C ALA A 472 12.11 5.49 -2.08
N HIS A 473 11.52 5.12 -3.22
CA HIS A 473 11.08 3.75 -3.51
C HIS A 473 12.25 2.75 -3.47
N PHE A 474 13.39 3.07 -4.10
CA PHE A 474 14.56 2.17 -4.13
C PHE A 474 15.37 2.18 -2.83
N PHE A 475 15.71 3.34 -2.28
CA PHE A 475 16.57 3.45 -1.08
C PHE A 475 15.82 3.30 0.24
N GLY A 476 14.51 3.54 0.27
CA GLY A 476 13.68 3.61 1.49
C GLY A 476 13.61 5.00 2.11
N GLN A 477 14.34 5.98 1.58
CA GLN A 477 14.34 7.39 2.01
C GLN A 477 14.54 8.31 0.78
N ALA A 478 13.87 9.46 0.78
CA ALA A 478 14.00 10.49 -0.24
C ALA A 478 15.28 11.33 -0.06
N PHE A 479 15.58 12.23 -1.00
CA PHE A 479 16.60 13.27 -0.77
C PHE A 479 16.13 14.34 0.23
N THR A 480 14.81 14.53 0.34
CA THR A 480 14.14 15.34 1.37
C THR A 480 13.73 14.49 2.58
N ARG A 481 13.42 15.13 3.71
CA ARG A 481 12.91 14.44 4.92
C ARG A 481 11.61 13.66 4.68
N GLU A 482 10.70 14.26 3.90
CA GLU A 482 9.42 13.69 3.47
C GLU A 482 9.40 13.65 1.93
N VAL A 483 8.94 12.54 1.35
CA VAL A 483 8.99 12.30 -0.10
C VAL A 483 8.14 13.29 -0.91
N ASP A 484 7.03 13.73 -0.33
CA ASP A 484 6.02 14.61 -0.93
C ASP A 484 6.13 16.07 -0.45
N ASN A 485 7.25 16.44 0.18
CA ASN A 485 7.49 17.77 0.76
C ASN A 485 8.85 18.36 0.34
N MET A 486 8.89 18.87 -0.90
CA MET A 486 10.03 19.51 -1.55
C MET A 486 9.88 21.04 -1.60
N GLY A 487 9.20 21.63 -0.61
CA GLY A 487 8.97 23.08 -0.56
C GLY A 487 10.24 23.89 -0.22
N PRO A 488 10.19 25.24 -0.29
CA PRO A 488 11.33 26.13 -0.03
C PRO A 488 11.93 26.05 1.39
N HIS A 489 11.32 25.28 2.27
CA HIS A 489 11.72 25.01 3.65
C HIS A 489 12.36 23.62 3.83
N SER A 490 12.38 22.80 2.77
CA SER A 490 12.84 21.41 2.80
C SER A 490 14.30 21.32 2.34
N SER A 491 15.15 20.75 3.19
CA SER A 491 16.54 20.47 2.86
C SER A 491 16.66 19.23 1.97
N VAL A 492 17.31 19.37 0.82
CA VAL A 492 17.68 18.27 -0.08
C VAL A 492 19.10 17.82 0.28
N SER A 493 19.33 16.54 0.59
CA SER A 493 20.64 16.07 1.07
C SER A 493 21.73 16.03 0.00
N HIS A 494 21.35 15.84 -1.27
CA HIS A 494 22.28 15.80 -2.42
C HIS A 494 21.67 16.60 -3.59
N PRO A 495 21.66 17.95 -3.53
CA PRO A 495 20.95 18.78 -4.50
C PRO A 495 21.50 18.62 -5.92
N GLU A 496 22.82 18.47 -6.10
CA GLU A 496 23.47 18.24 -7.39
C GLU A 496 23.09 16.89 -8.02
N VAL A 497 22.80 15.88 -7.20
CA VAL A 497 22.37 14.55 -7.66
C VAL A 497 20.92 14.61 -8.15
N LEU A 498 20.03 15.19 -7.35
CA LEU A 498 18.62 15.40 -7.72
C LEU A 498 18.53 16.22 -9.01
N ASP A 499 19.13 17.40 -9.03
CA ASP A 499 19.12 18.33 -10.16
C ASP A 499 19.66 17.69 -11.46
N ARG A 500 20.75 16.91 -11.37
CA ARG A 500 21.30 16.26 -12.55
C ARG A 500 20.41 15.10 -13.02
N LEU A 501 19.89 14.28 -12.12
CA LEU A 501 18.96 13.19 -12.46
C LEU A 501 17.67 13.74 -13.10
N SER A 502 17.10 14.82 -12.58
CA SER A 502 15.91 15.48 -13.14
C SER A 502 16.13 15.97 -14.57
N ARG A 503 17.23 16.69 -14.81
CA ARG A 503 17.54 17.22 -16.16
C ARG A 503 17.82 16.12 -17.17
N GLU A 504 18.38 14.98 -16.76
CA GLU A 504 18.59 13.81 -17.63
C GLU A 504 17.29 13.01 -17.84
N PHE A 505 16.41 12.93 -16.84
CA PHE A 505 15.07 12.35 -16.95
C PHE A 505 14.15 13.15 -17.89
N VAL A 506 14.24 14.48 -17.89
CA VAL A 506 13.57 15.33 -18.91
C VAL A 506 14.13 15.02 -20.31
N GLN A 507 15.46 14.94 -20.45
CA GLN A 507 16.12 14.65 -21.73
C GLN A 507 15.85 13.24 -22.26
N SER A 508 15.57 12.25 -21.41
CA SER A 508 15.13 10.91 -21.84
C SER A 508 13.67 10.85 -22.32
N GLY A 509 12.93 11.96 -22.29
CA GLY A 509 11.50 11.99 -22.58
C GLY A 509 10.66 11.48 -21.41
N PHE A 510 11.14 11.70 -20.17
CA PHE A 510 10.52 11.21 -18.94
C PHE A 510 10.41 9.68 -18.88
N ASP A 511 11.44 8.98 -19.39
CA ASP A 511 11.53 7.51 -19.41
C ASP A 511 11.74 6.94 -18.00
N MET A 512 10.67 6.36 -17.45
CA MET A 512 10.64 5.71 -16.14
C MET A 512 11.60 4.52 -16.03
N LYS A 513 11.66 3.66 -17.07
CA LYS A 513 12.60 2.52 -17.09
C LYS A 513 14.04 3.01 -17.07
N GLN A 514 14.35 4.07 -17.81
CA GLN A 514 15.70 4.62 -17.88
C GLN A 514 16.17 5.26 -16.56
N LEU A 515 15.27 5.93 -15.84
CA LEU A 515 15.56 6.44 -14.50
C LEU A 515 15.81 5.30 -13.50
N ILE A 516 15.02 4.22 -13.57
CA ILE A 516 15.27 3.00 -12.77
C ILE A 516 16.63 2.36 -13.12
N ARG A 517 17.00 2.27 -14.41
CA ARG A 517 18.33 1.78 -14.85
C ARG A 517 19.47 2.56 -14.21
N TRP A 518 19.38 3.88 -14.17
CA TRP A 518 20.41 4.72 -13.56
C TRP A 518 20.51 4.47 -12.04
N ILE A 519 19.38 4.52 -11.33
CA ILE A 519 19.31 4.30 -9.87
C ILE A 519 19.90 2.94 -9.50
N CYS A 520 19.44 1.85 -10.13
CA CYS A 520 19.86 0.49 -9.79
C CYS A 520 21.34 0.19 -10.11
N ASN A 521 21.99 0.98 -10.96
CA ASN A 521 23.40 0.81 -11.32
C ASN A 521 24.38 1.60 -10.45
N THR A 522 23.92 2.57 -9.64
CA THR A 522 24.74 3.32 -8.69
C THR A 522 25.46 2.41 -7.68
N ASP A 523 26.68 2.75 -7.28
CA ASP A 523 27.41 2.03 -6.23
C ASP A 523 26.73 2.15 -4.85
N ALA A 524 25.90 3.18 -4.66
CA ALA A 524 25.02 3.38 -3.50
C ALA A 524 23.89 2.31 -3.43
N TYR A 525 23.13 2.08 -4.52
CA TYR A 525 22.11 1.02 -4.52
C TYR A 525 22.72 -0.39 -4.41
N GLN A 526 24.02 -0.52 -4.72
CA GLN A 526 24.78 -1.77 -4.64
C GLN A 526 25.38 -2.04 -3.24
N ARG A 527 25.16 -1.16 -2.25
CA ARG A 527 25.52 -1.34 -0.83
C ARG A 527 24.63 -2.36 -0.12
N SER A 528 25.13 -2.99 0.94
CA SER A 528 24.30 -3.73 1.90
C SER A 528 23.44 -2.80 2.74
N SER A 529 22.35 -3.30 3.32
CA SER A 529 21.59 -2.58 4.36
C SER A 529 22.17 -2.71 5.77
N ARG A 530 23.09 -3.66 5.98
CA ARG A 530 23.77 -3.88 7.26
C ARG A 530 24.62 -2.67 7.63
N PHE A 531 24.54 -2.22 8.87
CA PHE A 531 25.46 -1.23 9.42
C PHE A 531 26.91 -1.73 9.43
N GLY A 532 27.83 -0.78 9.36
CA GLY A 532 29.20 -0.90 9.84
C GLY A 532 29.47 0.18 10.91
N ASP A 533 30.62 0.06 11.58
CA ASP A 533 30.97 0.81 12.80
C ASP A 533 30.99 2.35 12.69
N SER A 534 30.86 2.90 11.48
CA SER A 534 30.90 4.34 11.18
C SER A 534 29.70 4.86 10.39
N ASN A 535 28.63 4.06 10.22
CA ASN A 535 27.39 4.53 9.58
C ASN A 535 26.11 4.23 10.38
N THR A 536 26.25 4.06 11.70
CA THR A 536 25.14 4.08 12.68
C THR A 536 24.38 5.39 12.65
N GLU A 537 25.06 6.51 12.39
CA GLU A 537 24.43 7.84 12.31
C GLU A 537 23.69 8.09 10.99
N ASP A 538 23.91 7.23 9.97
CA ASP A 538 23.08 7.17 8.78
C ASP A 538 21.85 6.28 9.06
N ASP A 539 21.10 6.63 10.10
CA ASP A 539 19.81 6.05 10.44
C ASP A 539 18.69 7.11 10.46
N PRO A 540 17.59 6.91 9.70
CA PRO A 540 16.39 7.72 9.79
C PRO A 540 15.80 7.87 11.21
N GLN A 541 15.99 6.88 12.08
CA GLN A 541 15.50 6.88 13.47
C GLN A 541 16.29 7.84 14.38
N ASN A 542 17.57 8.11 14.09
CA ASN A 542 18.41 9.01 14.89
C ASN A 542 18.02 10.49 14.74
N GLY A 543 16.95 10.81 14.00
CA GLY A 543 16.47 12.18 13.79
C GLY A 543 17.36 13.05 12.88
N SER A 544 18.48 12.51 12.39
CA SER A 544 19.34 13.16 11.39
C SER A 544 18.50 13.60 10.19
N ILE A 545 18.76 14.80 9.68
CA ILE A 545 18.07 15.38 8.52
C ILE A 545 18.79 15.00 7.23
N GLU A 546 20.11 14.80 7.28
CA GLU A 546 20.96 14.55 6.13
C GLU A 546 21.13 13.04 5.89
N ARG A 547 20.42 12.53 4.88
CA ARG A 547 20.55 11.14 4.40
C ARG A 547 21.84 10.99 3.60
N ALA A 548 22.76 10.14 4.08
CA ALA A 548 24.05 9.91 3.42
C ALA A 548 24.00 8.77 2.39
N PHE A 549 22.94 7.95 2.35
CA PHE A 549 22.80 6.79 1.45
C PHE A 549 24.00 5.83 1.49
N SER A 550 24.66 5.73 2.64
CA SER A 550 25.87 4.90 2.84
C SER A 550 25.57 3.40 2.90
N ARG A 551 24.29 3.07 2.98
CA ARG A 551 23.65 1.74 3.01
C ARG A 551 22.28 1.83 2.33
N ILE A 552 21.64 0.69 2.10
CA ILE A 552 20.19 0.66 1.87
C ILE A 552 19.45 0.76 3.21
N TYR A 553 18.44 1.62 3.31
CA TYR A 553 17.55 1.63 4.46
C TYR A 553 16.54 0.49 4.30
N VAL A 554 16.38 -0.32 5.34
CA VAL A 554 15.52 -1.51 5.30
C VAL A 554 14.05 -1.09 5.20
N LYS A 555 13.32 -1.62 4.22
CA LYS A 555 11.90 -1.33 3.99
C LYS A 555 11.06 -2.57 4.34
N PRO A 556 10.01 -2.50 5.16
CA PRO A 556 8.97 -3.52 5.14
C PRO A 556 8.32 -3.61 3.76
N MET A 557 8.01 -4.84 3.32
CA MET A 557 7.30 -5.08 2.07
C MET A 557 5.86 -4.50 2.12
N SER A 558 5.29 -4.15 0.98
CA SER A 558 3.87 -3.82 0.88
C SER A 558 3.01 -5.08 0.99
N VAL A 559 1.73 -4.94 1.37
CA VAL A 559 0.79 -6.07 1.46
C VAL A 559 0.65 -6.79 0.10
N GLU A 560 0.70 -6.03 -1.00
CA GLU A 560 0.73 -6.56 -2.36
C GLU A 560 1.99 -7.41 -2.62
N GLN A 561 3.17 -6.91 -2.23
CA GLN A 561 4.44 -7.62 -2.37
C GLN A 561 4.47 -8.90 -1.51
N VAL A 562 3.90 -8.89 -0.30
CA VAL A 562 3.81 -10.08 0.56
C VAL A 562 2.93 -11.16 -0.09
N TYR A 563 1.74 -10.80 -0.59
CA TYR A 563 0.87 -11.75 -1.29
C TYR A 563 1.54 -12.38 -2.52
N ASP A 564 2.10 -11.55 -3.39
CA ASP A 564 2.72 -12.03 -4.63
C ASP A 564 4.01 -12.84 -4.33
N SER A 565 4.78 -12.47 -3.29
CA SER A 565 5.95 -13.24 -2.86
C SER A 565 5.61 -14.57 -2.19
N LEU A 566 4.48 -14.65 -1.48
CA LEU A 566 3.98 -15.92 -0.95
C LEU A 566 3.67 -16.90 -2.09
N LEU A 567 2.98 -16.45 -3.14
CA LEU A 567 2.70 -17.26 -4.33
C LEU A 567 3.97 -17.70 -5.07
N VAL A 568 4.97 -16.82 -5.24
CA VAL A 568 6.24 -17.20 -5.87
C VAL A 568 7.04 -18.17 -5.00
N ALA A 569 7.05 -18.00 -3.67
CA ALA A 569 7.68 -18.95 -2.75
C ALA A 569 7.02 -20.35 -2.84
N SER A 570 5.70 -20.41 -3.02
CA SER A 570 4.97 -21.67 -3.20
C SER A 570 5.02 -22.24 -4.63
N GLY A 571 5.76 -21.60 -5.54
CA GLY A 571 5.92 -22.02 -6.93
C GLY A 571 4.65 -21.88 -7.77
N ALA A 572 3.72 -21.02 -7.37
CA ALA A 572 2.50 -20.72 -8.10
C ALA A 572 2.69 -19.55 -9.07
N ASP A 573 2.16 -19.68 -10.29
CA ASP A 573 2.10 -18.57 -11.25
C ASP A 573 1.28 -17.40 -10.66
N LEU A 574 1.78 -16.16 -10.81
CA LEU A 574 1.05 -14.98 -10.37
C LEU A 574 -0.25 -14.82 -11.18
N PRO A 575 -1.42 -14.69 -10.54
CA PRO A 575 -2.68 -14.65 -11.25
C PRO A 575 -2.81 -13.40 -12.12
N LYS A 576 -3.34 -13.60 -13.34
CA LYS A 576 -3.57 -12.52 -14.32
C LYS A 576 -4.63 -11.51 -13.84
N SER A 577 -5.58 -11.97 -13.02
CA SER A 577 -6.54 -11.13 -12.29
C SER A 577 -6.03 -10.81 -10.89
N LEU A 578 -6.30 -9.60 -10.41
CA LEU A 578 -5.92 -9.16 -9.07
C LEU A 578 -6.98 -9.47 -8.00
N ALA A 579 -8.18 -9.95 -8.39
CA ALA A 579 -9.32 -10.12 -7.47
C ALA A 579 -9.00 -10.98 -6.23
N GLY A 580 -8.22 -12.06 -6.38
CA GLY A 580 -7.78 -12.88 -5.23
C GLY A 580 -6.81 -12.18 -4.29
N ARG A 581 -5.98 -11.26 -4.81
CA ARG A 581 -5.09 -10.40 -4.01
C ARG A 581 -5.90 -9.31 -3.33
N ASP A 582 -6.82 -8.67 -4.04
CA ASP A 582 -7.68 -7.62 -3.48
C ASP A 582 -8.60 -8.17 -2.37
N GLN A 583 -9.19 -9.36 -2.55
CA GLN A 583 -9.96 -10.06 -1.51
C GLN A 583 -9.11 -10.45 -0.28
N TRP A 584 -7.83 -10.78 -0.46
CA TRP A 584 -6.91 -11.00 0.65
C TRP A 584 -6.55 -9.67 1.35
N MET A 585 -6.32 -8.61 0.58
CA MET A 585 -6.01 -7.27 1.10
C MET A 585 -7.13 -6.62 1.90
N GLN A 586 -8.40 -6.84 1.55
CA GLN A 586 -9.56 -6.32 2.29
C GLN A 586 -9.52 -6.68 3.78
N GLN A 587 -8.87 -7.81 4.14
CA GLN A 587 -8.70 -8.30 5.52
C GLN A 587 -7.76 -7.41 6.36
N PHE A 588 -6.93 -6.58 5.70
CA PHE A 588 -6.04 -5.60 6.34
C PHE A 588 -6.56 -4.17 6.19
N VAL A 589 -7.04 -3.81 5.00
CA VAL A 589 -7.43 -2.43 4.66
C VAL A 589 -8.66 -1.96 5.45
N ALA A 590 -9.64 -2.85 5.70
CA ALA A 590 -10.88 -2.51 6.40
C ALA A 590 -10.73 -2.16 7.91
N LYS A 591 -9.49 -2.01 8.40
CA LYS A 591 -9.17 -1.56 9.77
C LYS A 591 -8.35 -0.27 9.85
N ARG A 592 -7.95 0.35 8.72
CA ARG A 592 -7.22 1.63 8.68
C ARG A 592 -7.93 2.66 7.79
N ASP A 593 -9.15 3.02 8.19
CA ASP A 593 -9.75 4.28 7.73
C ASP A 593 -9.05 5.45 8.44
N ASN A 594 -8.35 6.30 7.67
CA ASN A 594 -8.09 7.73 7.89
C ASN A 594 -6.90 8.28 7.07
N GLU A 595 -6.01 7.44 6.53
CA GLU A 595 -4.79 7.93 5.84
C GLU A 595 -5.00 8.30 4.36
N GLU A 596 -4.79 9.59 4.03
CA GLU A 596 -4.95 10.17 2.68
C GLU A 596 -4.01 9.57 1.61
N ASN A 597 -4.43 8.46 0.99
CA ASN A 597 -3.70 7.79 -0.10
C ASN A 597 -2.22 7.51 0.24
N SER A 598 -1.93 7.27 1.53
CA SER A 598 -0.57 7.20 2.10
C SER A 598 0.35 6.27 1.30
N GLU A 599 1.52 6.80 0.94
CA GLU A 599 2.55 6.05 0.22
C GLU A 599 3.16 4.94 1.11
N ALA A 600 3.02 5.07 2.44
CA ALA A 600 3.60 4.20 3.45
C ALA A 600 2.59 3.26 4.13
N SER A 601 1.64 2.66 3.39
CA SER A 601 0.84 1.53 3.90
C SER A 601 1.64 0.21 3.82
N THR A 602 2.74 0.15 4.55
CA THR A 602 3.65 -0.99 4.62
C THR A 602 3.06 -2.14 5.43
N PHE A 603 3.62 -3.35 5.27
CA PHE A 603 3.40 -4.44 6.21
C PHE A 603 4.19 -4.13 7.51
N ASP A 604 3.63 -3.25 8.34
CA ASP A 604 4.22 -2.79 9.61
C ASP A 604 4.41 -3.89 10.67
N GLY A 605 3.91 -5.11 10.42
CA GLY A 605 4.09 -6.26 11.29
C GLY A 605 3.19 -6.25 12.53
N GLY A 606 2.19 -5.34 12.60
CA GLY A 606 1.25 -5.26 13.72
C GLY A 606 0.53 -6.59 14.00
N ILE A 607 0.04 -6.78 15.22
CA ILE A 607 -0.42 -8.09 15.75
C ILE A 607 -1.44 -8.79 14.82
N SER A 608 -2.37 -8.06 14.21
CA SER A 608 -3.32 -8.64 13.24
C SER A 608 -2.65 -9.15 11.96
N GLN A 609 -1.59 -8.48 11.49
CA GLN A 609 -0.80 -8.90 10.33
C GLN A 609 0.02 -10.16 10.63
N ALA A 610 0.71 -10.19 11.79
CA ALA A 610 1.47 -11.34 12.24
C ALA A 610 0.57 -12.58 12.43
N LEU A 611 -0.58 -12.44 13.09
CA LEU A 611 -1.54 -13.54 13.26
C LEU A 611 -2.10 -14.05 11.92
N MET A 612 -2.26 -13.17 10.92
CA MET A 612 -2.68 -13.55 9.57
C MET A 612 -1.60 -14.32 8.80
N MET A 613 -0.32 -13.95 8.93
CA MET A 613 0.79 -14.74 8.35
C MET A 613 0.95 -16.10 9.03
N MET A 614 0.70 -16.17 10.34
CA MET A 614 0.85 -17.41 11.11
C MET A 614 -0.32 -18.39 10.89
N ASN A 615 -1.55 -17.91 10.77
CA ASN A 615 -2.78 -18.74 10.81
C ASN A 615 -3.72 -18.53 9.60
N GLY A 616 -3.37 -17.67 8.66
CA GLY A 616 -4.24 -17.31 7.52
C GLY A 616 -4.42 -18.45 6.53
N GLN A 617 -5.60 -18.49 5.89
CA GLN A 617 -5.94 -19.51 4.90
C GLN A 617 -4.90 -19.60 3.78
N LEU A 618 -4.44 -18.46 3.24
CA LEU A 618 -3.41 -18.42 2.20
C LEU A 618 -2.14 -19.15 2.63
N VAL A 619 -1.50 -18.76 3.74
CA VAL A 619 -0.25 -19.40 4.19
C VAL A 619 -0.49 -20.88 4.49
N THR A 620 -1.65 -21.25 5.02
CA THR A 620 -2.03 -22.66 5.28
C THR A 620 -2.07 -23.47 3.98
N GLU A 621 -2.81 -23.00 2.97
CA GLU A 621 -2.91 -23.65 1.65
C GLU A 621 -1.55 -23.78 0.95
N LEU A 622 -0.68 -22.77 1.09
CA LEU A 622 0.64 -22.76 0.46
C LEU A 622 1.66 -23.71 1.12
N ILE A 623 1.46 -24.08 2.39
CA ILE A 623 2.28 -25.06 3.10
C ILE A 623 1.63 -26.46 3.15
N GLU A 624 0.47 -26.67 2.53
CA GLU A 624 -0.20 -27.98 2.49
C GLU A 624 0.44 -28.95 1.47
N PHE A 625 0.31 -30.26 1.74
CA PHE A 625 0.82 -31.33 0.88
C PHE A 625 -0.10 -31.71 -0.30
N ASP A 626 -0.80 -30.75 -0.91
CA ASP A 626 -1.47 -31.03 -2.18
C ASP A 626 -0.44 -31.38 -3.27
N ARG A 627 -0.89 -32.11 -4.29
CA ARG A 627 -0.10 -32.56 -5.44
C ARG A 627 0.38 -31.43 -6.36
N ARG A 628 0.14 -30.17 -5.99
CA ARG A 628 0.43 -28.96 -6.77
C ARG A 628 1.29 -27.92 -6.03
N SER A 629 1.60 -28.10 -4.75
CA SER A 629 2.45 -27.16 -4.01
C SER A 629 3.94 -27.41 -4.28
N SER A 630 4.75 -26.34 -4.38
CA SER A 630 6.21 -26.49 -4.51
C SER A 630 6.82 -27.26 -3.33
N LEU A 631 6.26 -27.13 -2.13
CA LEU A 631 6.67 -27.90 -0.95
C LEU A 631 6.57 -29.41 -1.22
N ASN A 632 5.45 -29.87 -1.78
CA ASN A 632 5.27 -31.27 -2.16
C ASN A 632 6.26 -31.71 -3.25
N ASP A 633 6.56 -30.87 -4.25
CA ASP A 633 7.50 -31.20 -5.33
C ASP A 633 8.96 -31.16 -4.87
N ILE A 634 9.36 -30.23 -4.01
CA ILE A 634 10.65 -30.22 -3.31
C ILE A 634 10.78 -31.50 -2.46
N ILE A 635 9.73 -31.89 -1.73
CA ILE A 635 9.74 -33.12 -0.92
C ILE A 635 9.84 -34.39 -1.77
N ARG A 636 9.34 -34.41 -3.01
CA ARG A 636 9.42 -35.56 -3.93
C ARG A 636 10.71 -35.62 -4.74
N ASN A 637 11.13 -34.49 -5.30
CA ASN A 637 12.08 -34.44 -6.42
C ASN A 637 13.51 -34.03 -6.00
N ALA A 638 13.72 -33.58 -4.75
CA ALA A 638 15.04 -33.25 -4.23
C ALA A 638 15.75 -34.48 -3.62
N ASP A 639 17.02 -34.69 -4.01
CA ASP A 639 17.77 -35.93 -3.76
C ASP A 639 18.12 -36.19 -2.28
N SER A 640 18.20 -35.16 -1.44
CA SER A 640 18.75 -35.28 -0.09
C SER A 640 18.12 -34.37 0.95
N GLU A 641 18.39 -34.69 2.22
CA GLU A 641 18.12 -33.83 3.40
C GLU A 641 18.53 -32.35 3.15
N ALA A 642 19.78 -32.15 2.70
CA ALA A 642 20.33 -30.82 2.47
C ALA A 642 19.77 -30.14 1.20
N ASP A 643 19.45 -30.89 0.14
CA ASP A 643 18.86 -30.33 -1.08
C ASP A 643 17.47 -29.73 -0.82
N LYS A 644 16.66 -30.39 0.03
CA LYS A 644 15.33 -29.90 0.46
C LYS A 644 15.44 -28.60 1.25
N ILE A 645 16.34 -28.57 2.24
CA ILE A 645 16.59 -27.36 3.04
C ILE A 645 17.12 -26.22 2.16
N ARG A 646 17.99 -26.52 1.17
CA ARG A 646 18.48 -25.52 0.20
C ARG A 646 17.34 -24.93 -0.62
N ARG A 647 16.49 -25.77 -1.22
CA ARG A 647 15.36 -25.31 -2.06
C ARG A 647 14.36 -24.46 -1.25
N LEU A 648 13.94 -24.90 -0.06
CA LEU A 648 13.01 -24.11 0.77
C LEU A 648 13.57 -22.74 1.17
N CYS A 649 14.87 -22.67 1.49
CA CYS A 649 15.53 -21.41 1.83
C CYS A 649 15.68 -20.49 0.60
N LEU A 650 15.94 -21.05 -0.59
CA LEU A 650 15.96 -20.30 -1.86
C LEU A 650 14.56 -19.77 -2.21
N SER A 651 13.53 -20.60 -2.13
CA SER A 651 12.14 -20.24 -2.46
C SER A 651 11.59 -19.13 -1.57
N ALA A 652 11.89 -19.14 -0.27
CA ALA A 652 11.41 -18.11 0.65
C ALA A 652 12.35 -16.89 0.75
N LEU A 653 13.64 -17.12 1.01
CA LEU A 653 14.61 -16.09 1.42
C LEU A 653 15.61 -15.72 0.32
N SER A 654 15.49 -16.31 -0.88
CA SER A 654 16.32 -15.98 -2.05
C SER A 654 17.83 -16.18 -1.85
N ARG A 655 18.22 -17.03 -0.89
CA ARG A 655 19.63 -17.33 -0.56
C ARG A 655 19.86 -18.80 -0.25
N TYR A 656 21.13 -19.18 -0.12
CA TYR A 656 21.50 -20.47 0.46
C TYR A 656 21.39 -20.45 2.00
N PRO A 657 21.00 -21.58 2.63
CA PRO A 657 20.96 -21.69 4.09
C PRO A 657 22.38 -21.79 4.65
N SER A 658 22.65 -21.10 5.76
CA SER A 658 23.92 -21.20 6.46
C SER A 658 24.16 -22.61 7.03
N PRO A 659 25.43 -23.01 7.24
CA PRO A 659 25.74 -24.29 7.90
C PRO A 659 25.09 -24.44 9.29
N SER A 660 24.84 -23.33 9.97
CA SER A 660 24.09 -23.25 11.23
C SER A 660 22.61 -23.57 11.06
N GLU A 661 21.93 -23.01 10.06
CA GLU A 661 20.52 -23.29 9.77
C GLU A 661 20.33 -24.74 9.33
N VAL A 662 21.18 -25.25 8.43
CA VAL A 662 21.13 -26.66 7.98
C VAL A 662 21.24 -27.60 9.19
N ARG A 663 22.16 -27.37 10.14
CA ARG A 663 22.29 -28.18 11.36
C ARG A 663 21.06 -28.09 12.27
N LYS A 664 20.49 -26.88 12.45
CA LYS A 664 19.26 -26.67 13.25
C LYS A 664 18.06 -27.40 12.64
N VAL A 665 17.84 -27.25 11.33
CA VAL A 665 16.73 -27.91 10.62
C VAL A 665 16.90 -29.43 10.64
N GLN A 666 18.09 -29.95 10.35
CA GLN A 666 18.34 -31.40 10.46
C GLN A 666 18.12 -31.94 11.88
N GLN A 667 18.34 -31.14 12.92
CA GLN A 667 18.00 -31.54 14.30
C GLN A 667 16.49 -31.55 14.52
N HIS A 668 15.78 -30.50 14.14
CA HIS A 668 14.31 -30.45 14.19
C HIS A 668 13.67 -31.65 13.47
N LEU A 669 14.16 -32.01 12.27
CA LEU A 669 13.67 -33.19 11.52
C LEU A 669 13.95 -34.53 12.22
N ARG A 670 15.06 -34.65 12.98
CA ARG A 670 15.30 -35.81 13.85
C ARG A 670 14.32 -35.85 15.02
N ASP A 671 14.06 -34.71 15.65
CA ASP A 671 13.17 -34.60 16.81
C ASP A 671 11.70 -34.84 16.43
N ALA A 672 11.23 -34.30 15.31
CA ALA A 672 9.91 -34.62 14.72
C ALA A 672 9.81 -36.13 14.42
N THR A 673 10.83 -36.71 13.77
CA THR A 673 10.91 -38.15 13.52
C THR A 673 10.87 -38.98 14.81
N ALA A 674 11.46 -38.50 15.91
CA ALA A 674 11.50 -39.20 17.20
C ALA A 674 10.17 -39.08 17.99
N ARG A 675 9.48 -37.94 17.89
CA ARG A 675 8.21 -37.66 18.59
C ARG A 675 6.99 -38.29 17.93
N ARG A 676 7.07 -38.66 16.64
CA ARG A 676 5.94 -39.18 15.86
C ARG A 676 5.24 -40.39 16.53
N PRO A 677 3.91 -40.55 16.36
CA PRO A 677 3.21 -41.76 16.79
C PRO A 677 3.83 -43.03 16.17
N ARG A 678 3.90 -44.15 16.91
CA ARG A 678 4.51 -45.41 16.42
C ARG A 678 3.93 -45.92 15.10
N ASN A 679 2.67 -45.59 14.80
CA ASN A 679 1.97 -45.99 13.57
C ASN A 679 2.13 -44.97 12.43
N SER A 680 2.81 -43.84 12.64
CA SER A 680 3.06 -42.82 11.62
C SER A 680 4.33 -43.12 10.80
N PRO A 681 4.28 -43.04 9.45
CA PRO A 681 5.45 -43.20 8.60
C PRO A 681 6.54 -42.16 8.90
N VAL A 682 7.81 -42.58 8.89
CA VAL A 682 8.97 -41.65 8.99
C VAL A 682 8.93 -40.57 7.91
N LYS A 683 8.48 -40.91 6.70
CA LYS A 683 8.35 -39.96 5.58
C LYS A 683 7.31 -38.87 5.84
N LEU A 684 6.26 -39.16 6.61
CA LEU A 684 5.23 -38.18 6.97
C LEU A 684 5.78 -37.21 8.03
N ALA A 685 6.35 -37.72 9.12
CA ALA A 685 6.99 -36.89 10.16
C ALA A 685 8.14 -36.00 9.64
N LYS A 686 8.84 -36.43 8.58
CA LYS A 686 9.83 -35.59 7.88
C LYS A 686 9.24 -34.61 6.88
N ALA A 687 8.03 -34.85 6.37
CA ALA A 687 7.32 -33.88 5.56
C ALA A 687 6.72 -32.78 6.46
N GLU A 688 6.05 -33.17 7.54
CA GLU A 688 5.52 -32.29 8.60
C GLU A 688 6.63 -31.35 9.13
N GLY A 689 7.80 -31.88 9.51
CA GLY A 689 8.93 -31.04 9.94
C GLY A 689 9.62 -30.22 8.83
N LEU A 690 9.28 -30.41 7.55
CA LEU A 690 9.70 -29.51 6.45
C LEU A 690 8.64 -28.42 6.18
N GLN A 691 7.36 -28.73 6.43
CA GLN A 691 6.25 -27.77 6.46
C GLN A 691 6.47 -26.74 7.59
N ASP A 692 6.79 -27.19 8.81
CA ASP A 692 7.17 -26.33 9.95
C ASP A 692 8.30 -25.35 9.58
N VAL A 693 9.32 -25.84 8.88
CA VAL A 693 10.50 -25.05 8.46
C VAL A 693 10.15 -24.05 7.37
N PHE A 694 9.30 -24.42 6.41
CA PHE A 694 8.86 -23.51 5.36
C PHE A 694 7.96 -22.41 5.94
N TRP A 695 6.99 -22.75 6.78
CA TRP A 695 6.18 -21.78 7.55
C TRP A 695 7.06 -20.81 8.36
N ALA A 696 8.12 -21.32 9.02
CA ALA A 696 9.05 -20.50 9.80
C ALA A 696 9.90 -19.57 8.93
N TYR A 697 10.23 -19.94 7.69
CA TYR A 697 10.85 -19.01 6.74
C TYR A 697 9.85 -17.93 6.28
N LEU A 698 8.63 -18.30 5.88
CA LEU A 698 7.59 -17.35 5.42
C LEU A 698 7.13 -16.37 6.51
N ASN A 699 7.24 -16.74 7.79
CA ASN A 699 6.92 -15.90 8.95
C ASN A 699 8.15 -15.17 9.54
N SER A 700 9.31 -15.19 8.86
CA SER A 700 10.52 -14.52 9.35
C SER A 700 10.59 -13.05 8.92
N ASN A 701 11.24 -12.21 9.73
CA ASN A 701 11.51 -10.81 9.35
C ASN A 701 12.32 -10.74 8.04
N GLU A 702 13.24 -11.68 7.78
CA GLU A 702 13.98 -11.74 6.51
C GLU A 702 13.07 -12.00 5.29
N PHE A 703 11.93 -12.67 5.49
CA PHE A 703 10.93 -12.81 4.43
C PHE A 703 10.16 -11.51 4.18
N LEU A 704 9.79 -10.79 5.24
CA LEU A 704 8.92 -9.60 5.19
C LEU A 704 9.63 -8.27 4.85
N LEU A 705 10.96 -8.28 4.75
CA LEU A 705 11.76 -7.07 4.56
C LEU A 705 12.45 -7.05 3.18
N VAL A 706 12.47 -5.85 2.57
CA VAL A 706 13.35 -5.45 1.48
C VAL A 706 14.62 -4.87 2.08
N HIS A 707 15.75 -5.52 1.87
CA HIS A 707 17.03 -5.27 2.55
C HIS A 707 18.22 -5.23 1.59
#